data_AF-A0A959EAY2-F1
#
_entry.id   AF-A0A959EAY2-F1
#
_cell.length_a   1.000
_cell.length_b   1.000
_cell.length_c   1.000
_cell.angle_alpha   90.00
_cell.angle_beta   90.00
_cell.angle_gamma   90.00
#
_symmetry.space_group_name_H-M   'P 1'
#
loop_
_entity.id
_entity.type
_entity.pdbx_description
1 polymer ?
#
loop_
_entity_poly.entity_id
_entity_poly.type
_entity_poly.pdbx_seq_one_letter_code
_entity_poly.pdbx_strand_id
1 'polypeptide(L)'
;MMPHITKRTFLLLGISLLLLSGLSPAFGQHSVARQWNEVLLDAIRKDFARPTVHARNLFHTSIAMYDAWAVYDEEAETYFLGKTVGGFTCPFENIPPPDDIQAAREEAISYAAYRLLHHRFLNSPGAATTLAEFDDLFIQLGYDPLFTSTNYTSGSPAALGNYIAENLINFGFQDGANEQNSYANQYYISANPPLAPVAPGNPNLLNPNRWQPLTLDVFIDQSGNVIPLSTPEFLSPEWGKVTPFALQPEELTINTRGGNQYWVYHDPGQPPHIDEIDGGGASDAYKWNFLLVSIWSSHLDPTDGVMWDISPGAIGNIQQEFPQNFEEMQSFYDLLEGGDPSTGQPVNPYTGQPYEPQIVPRGDYARVLAEFWADGPDSETPPGHWFTLLNYVNDHPAVVKRYHGQGPILDDLEWDVKAYLTMGGAVHDAAVAAWGIKGWYDYIRPISAIRFMADLGQSSDSNLPNYHPAGIPLVPGYVELVTANDPLILRGFNNEHVNKVKLYAWRGPDYINDPATDDAGVGWIRAENWWPYQRPSFVTPPFAGYVSGHSTYSRAGAEVMTLLTGDAFFPGGMGEFHAPRNEFLVFEEGPSVDLTLQWATYRDASDQCSLSRIWGGIHPPADDIPGRIIGEKIGVEAFHYAERYFYRDQDEDGFFSYEDCDDNNPGVNPEAIEICDGIDNDCNGLIDDDITVYTYFLDTDGDSFGDAAGRLDTCLATPPEGYVNNDLDCADDDANLNPNAIEVCDGIDNDCNGAIDDGITLYSYFLDQDGDGFGSIAQVIDTCLAAPPDGFASNAQDCDDSNPLAYLGAPELCDGIDNDCNGSIDDGLATSSYFLDQDSDGYGDAAISLDTCLATPPEGYVANGMDCDDTQSTINPDAEEVLDSLDNNCNGMIDEGLVSTYSPEPVHWELFPNPVREELTLQSNYTGAVVARLYSGEGRRSLEARLEMTSGRAVLDLQGAASGFYFLELLDQKGKRLLIEKIIRY
;
A
#
# COMPACT_ATOMS: atom_id res chain seq x y z
N MET A 1 -50.17 6.80 49.16
CA MET A 1 -49.65 6.16 50.38
C MET A 1 -49.49 4.67 50.09
N MET A 2 -48.38 4.32 49.45
CA MET A 2 -47.90 2.96 49.19
C MET A 2 -46.38 2.98 49.48
N PRO A 3 -45.76 1.84 49.85
CA PRO A 3 -44.39 1.85 50.37
C PRO A 3 -43.35 1.99 49.25
N HIS A 4 -42.38 2.87 49.43
CA HIS A 4 -41.10 2.77 48.70
C HIS A 4 -40.37 1.50 49.17
N ILE A 5 -40.38 0.45 48.35
CA ILE A 5 -39.40 -0.64 48.42
C ILE A 5 -38.31 -0.28 47.42
N THR A 6 -37.31 0.47 47.86
CA THR A 6 -36.21 0.95 47.01
C THR A 6 -35.04 -0.04 47.02
N LYS A 7 -34.41 -0.26 45.85
CA LYS A 7 -33.04 -0.78 45.73
C LYS A 7 -32.03 0.26 46.30
N ARG A 8 -32.12 0.63 47.59
CA ARG A 8 -31.30 1.68 48.24
C ARG A 8 -30.59 1.23 49.52
N THR A 9 -30.33 -0.07 49.70
CA THR A 9 -29.69 -0.59 50.93
C THR A 9 -28.36 -1.33 50.68
N PHE A 10 -27.89 -1.41 49.44
CA PHE A 10 -26.56 -1.96 49.11
C PHE A 10 -25.82 -1.26 47.95
N LEU A 11 -26.22 -0.05 47.56
CA LEU A 11 -25.36 0.84 46.75
C LEU A 11 -24.64 1.84 47.66
N LEU A 12 -23.41 1.48 48.01
CA LEU A 12 -22.37 2.33 48.57
C LEU A 12 -21.06 1.76 48.03
N LEU A 13 -20.44 2.49 47.10
CA LEU A 13 -19.61 1.95 46.00
C LEU A 13 -20.40 1.01 45.09
N GLY A 14 -21.08 1.61 44.11
CA GLY A 14 -21.69 0.95 42.96
C GLY A 14 -21.18 1.58 41.67
N ILE A 15 -19.86 1.62 41.49
CA ILE A 15 -19.25 1.94 40.19
C ILE A 15 -19.60 0.78 39.26
N SER A 16 -20.12 1.06 38.07
CA SER A 16 -20.34 0.08 37.01
C SER A 16 -18.99 -0.40 36.46
N LEU A 17 -18.34 -1.29 37.21
CA LEU A 17 -17.03 -1.81 36.89
C LEU A 17 -17.14 -2.73 35.66
N LEU A 18 -16.50 -2.34 34.56
CA LEU A 18 -16.08 -3.28 33.53
C LEU A 18 -15.29 -4.40 34.23
N LEU A 19 -15.77 -5.65 34.12
CA LEU A 19 -15.25 -6.80 34.88
C LEU A 19 -13.94 -7.34 34.27
N LEU A 20 -12.91 -6.49 34.30
CA LEU A 20 -11.54 -6.75 33.85
C LEU A 20 -10.97 -8.03 34.48
N SER A 21 -10.80 -9.06 33.65
CA SER A 21 -10.37 -10.40 34.04
C SER A 21 -8.85 -10.54 34.26
N GLY A 22 -8.32 -9.79 35.23
CA GLY A 22 -7.25 -10.30 36.09
C GLY A 22 -5.81 -10.32 35.55
N LEU A 23 -5.32 -9.19 35.05
CA LEU A 23 -3.90 -8.82 35.14
C LEU A 23 -3.81 -7.31 35.40
N SER A 24 -3.33 -6.88 36.57
CA SER A 24 -3.16 -5.46 36.88
C SER A 24 -1.79 -4.96 36.39
N PRO A 25 -1.73 -4.01 35.44
CA PRO A 25 -0.58 -3.12 35.32
C PRO A 25 -0.56 -2.17 36.52
N ALA A 26 0.53 -1.42 36.68
CA ALA A 26 0.48 -0.20 37.47
C ALA A 26 -0.20 0.88 36.61
N PHE A 27 -1.39 1.33 37.00
CA PHE A 27 -2.06 2.47 36.36
C PHE A 27 -1.19 3.72 36.48
N GLY A 28 -1.04 4.45 35.37
CA GLY A 28 -0.51 5.80 35.38
C GLY A 28 -1.46 6.76 36.12
N GLN A 29 -0.95 7.92 36.51
CA GLN A 29 -1.80 8.99 37.03
C GLN A 29 -2.43 9.72 35.84
N HIS A 30 -3.76 9.62 35.71
CA HIS A 30 -4.53 10.24 34.64
C HIS A 30 -4.20 11.74 34.51
N SER A 31 -4.13 12.27 33.29
CA SER A 31 -3.87 13.69 33.04
C SER A 31 -4.90 14.58 33.73
N VAL A 32 -4.59 15.86 33.95
CA VAL A 32 -5.57 16.77 34.56
C VAL A 32 -6.76 17.03 33.63
N ALA A 33 -6.55 17.00 32.31
CA ALA A 33 -7.64 17.09 31.32
C ALA A 33 -8.58 15.87 31.40
N ARG A 34 -8.02 14.66 31.49
CA ARG A 34 -8.76 13.40 31.72
C ARG A 34 -9.60 13.45 32.99
N GLN A 35 -9.06 14.02 34.08
CA GLN A 35 -9.78 14.20 35.35
C GLN A 35 -10.94 15.22 35.24
N TRP A 36 -10.72 16.37 34.58
CA TRP A 36 -11.79 17.35 34.34
C TRP A 36 -12.86 16.84 33.37
N ASN A 37 -12.49 15.97 32.43
CA ASN A 37 -13.44 15.33 31.53
C ASN A 37 -14.37 14.35 32.28
N GLU A 38 -13.85 13.50 33.18
CA GLU A 38 -14.71 12.60 33.99
C GLU A 38 -15.76 13.37 34.81
N VAL A 39 -15.37 14.43 35.52
CA VAL A 39 -16.35 15.20 36.31
C VAL A 39 -17.34 15.97 35.43
N LEU A 40 -16.97 16.34 34.20
CA LEU A 40 -17.91 16.89 33.22
C LEU A 40 -18.89 15.82 32.70
N LEU A 41 -18.42 14.62 32.37
CA LEU A 41 -19.32 13.52 31.99
C LEU A 41 -20.29 13.19 33.14
N ASP A 42 -19.77 13.10 34.36
CA ASP A 42 -20.55 12.83 35.57
C ASP A 42 -21.50 13.99 35.95
N ALA A 43 -21.16 15.24 35.59
CA ALA A 43 -22.06 16.38 35.66
C ALA A 43 -23.22 16.25 34.66
N ILE A 44 -22.95 15.77 33.43
CA ILE A 44 -23.97 15.57 32.41
C ILE A 44 -24.95 14.46 32.81
N ARG A 45 -24.48 13.35 33.41
CA ARG A 45 -25.33 12.28 33.99
C ARG A 45 -26.36 12.80 35.00
N LYS A 46 -26.08 13.95 35.61
CA LYS A 46 -26.88 14.58 36.70
C LYS A 46 -27.61 15.85 36.24
N ASP A 47 -27.58 16.16 34.95
CA ASP A 47 -28.28 17.30 34.34
C ASP A 47 -29.55 16.85 33.57
N PHE A 48 -30.37 17.80 33.10
CA PHE A 48 -31.44 17.51 32.16
C PHE A 48 -30.89 16.96 30.85
N ALA A 49 -31.60 16.05 30.19
CA ALA A 49 -31.19 15.45 28.91
C ALA A 49 -31.21 16.46 27.73
N ARG A 50 -30.11 17.18 27.55
CA ARG A 50 -29.96 18.29 26.59
C ARG A 50 -28.74 18.08 25.67
N PRO A 51 -28.73 17.08 24.78
CA PRO A 51 -27.55 16.71 23.98
C PRO A 51 -26.93 17.87 23.18
N THR A 52 -27.72 18.83 22.71
CA THR A 52 -27.26 20.09 22.09
C THR A 52 -26.40 20.94 23.04
N VAL A 53 -26.85 21.12 24.28
CA VAL A 53 -26.14 21.85 25.33
C VAL A 53 -24.92 21.04 25.81
N HIS A 54 -25.03 19.72 25.86
CA HIS A 54 -23.97 18.83 26.35
C HIS A 54 -22.78 18.76 25.37
N ALA A 55 -23.05 18.59 24.06
CA ALA A 55 -22.03 18.66 23.02
C ALA A 55 -21.25 20.00 23.06
N ARG A 56 -21.98 21.12 23.19
CA ARG A 56 -21.41 22.45 23.36
C ARG A 56 -20.61 22.61 24.65
N ASN A 57 -21.06 22.03 25.76
CA ASN A 57 -20.33 22.08 27.04
C ASN A 57 -19.03 21.25 26.98
N LEU A 58 -19.05 20.09 26.31
CA LEU A 58 -17.86 19.28 26.00
C LEU A 58 -16.87 20.09 25.15
N PHE A 59 -17.32 20.64 24.02
CA PHE A 59 -16.49 21.47 23.13
C PHE A 59 -15.92 22.71 23.83
N HIS A 60 -16.74 23.52 24.51
CA HIS A 60 -16.27 24.73 25.20
C HIS A 60 -15.30 24.41 26.33
N THR A 61 -15.43 23.25 26.99
CA THR A 61 -14.44 22.79 27.99
C THR A 61 -13.17 22.31 27.30
N SER A 62 -13.27 21.64 26.16
CA SER A 62 -12.13 21.20 25.37
C SER A 62 -11.28 22.37 24.87
N ILE A 63 -11.91 23.45 24.36
CA ILE A 63 -11.23 24.72 24.07
C ILE A 63 -10.52 25.26 25.31
N ALA A 64 -11.20 25.26 26.46
CA ALA A 64 -10.66 25.79 27.70
C ALA A 64 -9.41 25.03 28.20
N MET A 65 -9.35 23.72 27.96
CA MET A 65 -8.20 22.89 28.29
C MET A 65 -7.08 23.02 27.24
N TYR A 66 -7.46 23.02 25.96
CA TYR A 66 -6.53 23.11 24.84
C TYR A 66 -5.79 24.46 24.78
N ASP A 67 -6.50 25.58 24.83
CA ASP A 67 -5.86 26.91 24.78
C ASP A 67 -4.97 27.17 26.02
N ALA A 68 -5.29 26.56 27.16
CA ALA A 68 -4.46 26.61 28.37
C ALA A 68 -3.20 25.72 28.27
N TRP A 69 -3.16 24.78 27.32
CA TRP A 69 -1.99 23.94 27.00
C TRP A 69 -1.13 24.57 25.89
N ALA A 70 -1.75 24.95 24.77
CA ALA A 70 -1.09 25.46 23.55
C ALA A 70 -0.40 26.81 23.74
N VAL A 71 -0.91 27.65 24.66
CA VAL A 71 -0.31 28.95 25.03
C VAL A 71 1.12 28.86 25.61
N TYR A 72 1.56 27.67 26.01
CA TYR A 72 2.92 27.39 26.47
C TYR A 72 3.70 26.46 25.51
N ASP A 73 3.17 26.22 24.32
CA ASP A 73 3.79 25.39 23.29
C ASP A 73 4.64 26.21 22.32
N GLU A 74 5.55 25.56 21.58
CA GLU A 74 6.37 26.22 20.55
C GLU A 74 5.85 25.93 19.13
N GLU A 75 5.08 24.85 18.94
CA GLU A 75 4.51 24.37 17.67
C GLU A 75 3.01 24.69 17.57
N ALA A 76 2.23 24.34 18.58
CA ALA A 76 0.78 24.49 18.52
C ALA A 76 0.29 25.95 18.54
N GLU A 77 -0.86 26.21 17.93
CA GLU A 77 -1.61 27.48 18.01
C GLU A 77 -2.88 27.36 18.86
N THR A 78 -3.26 28.45 19.53
CA THR A 78 -4.53 28.57 20.25
C THR A 78 -5.73 28.69 19.29
N TYR A 79 -6.87 28.07 19.63
CA TYR A 79 -8.10 28.13 18.84
C TYR A 79 -8.90 29.43 19.08
N PHE A 80 -9.05 29.85 20.34
CA PHE A 80 -9.95 30.93 20.73
C PHE A 80 -9.19 32.12 21.34
N LEU A 81 -8.25 31.85 22.24
CA LEU A 81 -7.39 32.82 22.90
C LEU A 81 -6.50 33.56 21.89
N GLY A 82 -6.64 34.88 21.78
CA GLY A 82 -5.96 35.72 20.78
C GLY A 82 -6.63 35.74 19.40
N LYS A 83 -7.63 34.88 19.16
CA LYS A 83 -8.30 34.71 17.87
C LYS A 83 -9.67 35.41 17.85
N THR A 84 -10.47 35.18 16.81
CA THR A 84 -11.86 35.65 16.71
C THR A 84 -12.77 34.55 16.16
N VAL A 85 -13.70 34.08 16.99
CA VAL A 85 -14.58 32.93 16.73
C VAL A 85 -16.04 33.38 16.85
N GLY A 86 -16.89 33.08 15.86
CA GLY A 86 -18.31 33.50 15.87
C GLY A 86 -18.53 35.02 15.94
N GLY A 87 -17.54 35.83 15.55
CA GLY A 87 -17.57 37.29 15.74
C GLY A 87 -17.34 37.75 17.19
N PHE A 88 -16.93 36.86 18.09
CA PHE A 88 -16.35 37.19 19.40
C PHE A 88 -14.82 37.20 19.28
N THR A 89 -14.18 38.30 19.66
CA THR A 89 -12.72 38.38 19.80
C THR A 89 -12.35 38.14 21.26
N CYS A 90 -11.45 37.19 21.53
CA CYS A 90 -10.82 37.01 22.85
C CYS A 90 -9.40 37.60 22.77
N PRO A 91 -9.15 38.83 23.27
CA PRO A 91 -7.81 39.43 23.19
C PRO A 91 -6.76 38.60 23.95
N PHE A 92 -5.52 38.59 23.46
CA PHE A 92 -4.40 37.98 24.17
C PHE A 92 -3.13 38.83 24.01
N GLU A 93 -2.36 38.91 25.09
CA GLU A 93 -1.00 39.46 25.12
C GLU A 93 -0.07 38.34 25.62
N ASN A 94 1.17 38.24 25.13
CA ASN A 94 2.08 37.15 25.53
C ASN A 94 2.21 37.02 27.06
N ILE A 95 1.97 35.82 27.57
CA ILE A 95 2.28 35.48 28.96
C ILE A 95 3.81 35.29 29.12
N PRO A 96 4.42 35.76 30.22
CA PRO A 96 5.81 35.40 30.55
C PRO A 96 5.97 33.88 30.68
N PRO A 97 7.06 33.27 30.18
CA PRO A 97 7.29 31.83 30.29
C PRO A 97 7.47 31.43 31.77
N PRO A 98 6.86 30.31 32.21
CA PRO A 98 6.96 29.82 33.58
C PRO A 98 8.27 29.07 33.85
N ASP A 99 8.66 28.92 35.12
CA ASP A 99 9.79 28.08 35.55
C ASP A 99 9.50 26.57 35.36
N ASP A 100 8.22 26.17 35.30
CA ASP A 100 7.72 24.81 35.08
C ASP A 100 6.50 24.88 34.16
N ILE A 101 6.63 24.43 32.92
CA ILE A 101 5.57 24.47 31.90
C ILE A 101 4.46 23.47 32.23
N GLN A 102 4.77 22.28 32.73
CA GLN A 102 3.77 21.27 33.02
C GLN A 102 2.86 21.70 34.17
N ALA A 103 3.45 22.18 35.28
CA ALA A 103 2.67 22.70 36.41
C ALA A 103 1.83 23.94 36.02
N ALA A 104 2.33 24.77 35.10
CA ALA A 104 1.59 25.91 34.57
C ALA A 104 0.40 25.49 33.68
N ARG A 105 0.60 24.53 32.77
CA ARG A 105 -0.46 23.92 31.97
C ARG A 105 -1.53 23.32 32.89
N GLU A 106 -1.15 22.52 33.88
CA GLU A 106 -2.09 21.87 34.79
C GLU A 106 -2.91 22.85 35.64
N GLU A 107 -2.28 23.92 36.14
CA GLU A 107 -2.97 24.99 36.86
C GLU A 107 -3.92 25.78 35.94
N ALA A 108 -3.45 26.25 34.78
CA ALA A 108 -4.27 27.02 33.85
C ALA A 108 -5.51 26.23 33.38
N ILE A 109 -5.33 24.97 33.01
CA ILE A 109 -6.41 24.03 32.65
C ILE A 109 -7.43 23.92 33.79
N SER A 110 -6.96 23.72 35.02
CA SER A 110 -7.84 23.51 36.17
C SER A 110 -8.66 24.74 36.54
N TYR A 111 -8.06 25.93 36.54
CA TYR A 111 -8.81 27.17 36.75
C TYR A 111 -9.78 27.46 35.60
N ALA A 112 -9.44 27.10 34.35
CA ALA A 112 -10.36 27.27 33.22
C ALA A 112 -11.58 26.34 33.32
N ALA A 113 -11.34 25.03 33.48
CA ALA A 113 -12.39 24.03 33.59
C ALA A 113 -13.31 24.29 34.82
N TYR A 114 -12.73 24.50 36.01
CA TYR A 114 -13.50 24.76 37.24
C TYR A 114 -14.47 25.93 37.11
N ARG A 115 -14.00 27.09 36.61
CA ARG A 115 -14.83 28.29 36.48
C ARG A 115 -15.90 28.13 35.40
N LEU A 116 -15.56 27.50 34.28
CA LEU A 116 -16.49 27.26 33.17
C LEU A 116 -17.59 26.27 33.58
N LEU A 117 -17.23 25.11 34.13
CA LEU A 117 -18.17 24.06 34.54
C LEU A 117 -19.07 24.51 35.69
N HIS A 118 -18.51 25.20 36.69
CA HIS A 118 -19.31 25.78 37.78
C HIS A 118 -20.30 26.85 37.25
N HIS A 119 -20.02 27.51 36.11
CA HIS A 119 -21.02 28.34 35.43
C HIS A 119 -22.10 27.52 34.72
N ARG A 120 -21.72 26.56 33.85
CA ARG A 120 -22.67 25.76 33.05
C ARG A 120 -23.67 25.00 33.92
N PHE A 121 -23.20 24.32 34.97
CA PHE A 121 -24.02 23.41 35.78
C PHE A 121 -24.71 24.08 36.99
N LEU A 122 -24.53 25.40 37.19
CA LEU A 122 -25.09 26.14 38.33
C LEU A 122 -26.62 25.97 38.52
N ASN A 123 -27.35 25.78 37.42
CA ASN A 123 -28.81 25.65 37.38
C ASN A 123 -29.29 24.23 36.97
N SER A 124 -28.39 23.24 36.99
CA SER A 124 -28.74 21.84 36.72
C SER A 124 -29.54 21.21 37.88
N PRO A 125 -30.35 20.17 37.64
CA PRO A 125 -30.99 19.38 38.71
C PRO A 125 -29.99 18.83 39.73
N GLY A 126 -28.83 18.36 39.26
CA GLY A 126 -27.76 17.77 40.06
C GLY A 126 -26.82 18.76 40.77
N ALA A 127 -26.96 20.07 40.55
CA ALA A 127 -25.98 21.10 40.90
C ALA A 127 -25.38 20.99 42.32
N ALA A 128 -26.19 20.64 43.33
CA ALA A 128 -25.72 20.52 44.71
C ALA A 128 -24.70 19.37 44.94
N THR A 129 -24.64 18.39 44.04
CA THR A 129 -23.64 17.31 44.03
C THR A 129 -22.52 17.66 43.06
N THR A 130 -22.88 18.00 41.82
CA THR A 130 -21.96 18.34 40.73
C THR A 130 -20.97 19.46 41.08
N LEU A 131 -21.43 20.54 41.71
CA LEU A 131 -20.55 21.64 42.10
C LEU A 131 -19.61 21.26 43.26
N ALA A 132 -20.04 20.35 44.14
CA ALA A 132 -19.19 19.83 45.22
C ALA A 132 -18.11 18.87 44.66
N GLU A 133 -18.43 18.10 43.62
CA GLU A 133 -17.46 17.24 42.92
C GLU A 133 -16.40 18.09 42.18
N PHE A 134 -16.79 19.23 41.61
CA PHE A 134 -15.84 20.21 41.06
C PHE A 134 -14.96 20.86 42.16
N ASP A 135 -15.56 21.27 43.29
CA ASP A 135 -14.83 21.83 44.43
C ASP A 135 -13.82 20.82 45.01
N ASP A 136 -14.25 19.55 45.21
CA ASP A 136 -13.40 18.48 45.76
C ASP A 136 -12.22 18.15 44.83
N LEU A 137 -12.43 18.06 43.50
CA LEU A 137 -11.33 17.88 42.53
C LEU A 137 -10.36 19.08 42.56
N PHE A 138 -10.89 20.30 42.52
CA PHE A 138 -10.08 21.52 42.51
C PHE A 138 -9.21 21.66 43.77
N ILE A 139 -9.75 21.29 44.93
CA ILE A 139 -9.04 21.26 46.22
C ILE A 139 -8.06 20.08 46.30
N GLN A 140 -8.40 18.92 45.74
CA GLN A 140 -7.50 17.75 45.68
C GLN A 140 -6.24 18.03 44.84
N LEU A 141 -6.38 18.77 43.73
CA LEU A 141 -5.26 19.25 42.92
C LEU A 141 -4.46 20.37 43.60
N GLY A 142 -4.98 20.96 44.68
CA GLY A 142 -4.24 21.87 45.56
C GLY A 142 -4.45 23.38 45.29
N TYR A 143 -5.42 23.75 44.46
CA TYR A 143 -5.66 25.13 44.03
C TYR A 143 -6.59 25.92 44.98
N ASP A 144 -6.57 27.26 44.91
CA ASP A 144 -7.37 28.14 45.76
C ASP A 144 -8.65 28.62 45.04
N PRO A 145 -9.85 28.12 45.39
CA PRO A 145 -11.09 28.53 44.72
C PRO A 145 -11.43 30.00 44.95
N LEU A 146 -10.78 30.69 45.91
CA LEU A 146 -10.92 32.13 46.15
C LEU A 146 -10.05 32.99 45.22
N PHE A 147 -9.11 32.41 44.46
CA PHE A 147 -8.28 33.16 43.51
C PHE A 147 -9.03 33.39 42.20
N THR A 148 -9.61 34.59 42.03
CA THR A 148 -10.42 34.99 40.88
C THR A 148 -9.78 36.12 40.04
N SER A 149 -8.44 36.24 40.07
CA SER A 149 -7.74 37.21 39.20
C SER A 149 -7.76 36.72 37.76
N THR A 150 -8.03 37.59 36.80
CA THR A 150 -7.90 37.32 35.36
C THR A 150 -6.67 38.00 34.73
N ASN A 151 -5.80 38.60 35.55
CA ASN A 151 -4.60 39.31 35.07
C ASN A 151 -3.39 38.38 34.86
N TYR A 152 -3.43 37.60 33.78
CA TYR A 152 -2.37 36.65 33.38
C TYR A 152 -1.05 37.32 32.96
N THR A 153 -1.04 38.60 32.56
CA THR A 153 0.17 39.36 32.15
C THR A 153 1.28 39.40 33.22
N SER A 154 0.94 39.03 34.45
CA SER A 154 1.85 38.84 35.58
C SER A 154 2.67 37.53 35.54
N GLY A 155 2.40 36.62 34.59
CA GLY A 155 2.98 35.26 34.55
C GLY A 155 2.25 34.26 35.46
N SER A 156 0.95 34.45 35.69
CA SER A 156 0.15 33.59 36.59
C SER A 156 -0.76 32.65 35.78
N PRO A 157 -0.52 31.32 35.80
CA PRO A 157 -1.33 30.34 35.07
C PRO A 157 -2.77 30.26 35.60
N ALA A 158 -2.96 30.27 36.93
CA ALA A 158 -4.27 30.43 37.56
C ALA A 158 -5.07 31.63 37.02
N ALA A 159 -4.38 32.75 36.75
CA ALA A 159 -5.03 33.94 36.21
C ALA A 159 -5.34 33.82 34.72
N LEU A 160 -4.57 33.03 33.97
CA LEU A 160 -4.86 32.68 32.58
C LEU A 160 -6.09 31.77 32.50
N GLY A 161 -6.16 30.74 33.34
CA GLY A 161 -7.32 29.84 33.39
C GLY A 161 -8.63 30.58 33.72
N ASN A 162 -8.62 31.44 34.75
CA ASN A 162 -9.75 32.32 35.05
C ASN A 162 -10.14 33.21 33.85
N TYR A 163 -9.17 33.72 33.07
CA TYR A 163 -9.43 34.60 31.91
C TYR A 163 -10.02 33.83 30.72
N ILE A 164 -9.51 32.63 30.42
CA ILE A 164 -10.04 31.74 29.38
C ILE A 164 -11.51 31.42 29.68
N ALA A 165 -11.82 31.05 30.93
CA ALA A 165 -13.20 30.79 31.35
C ALA A 165 -14.10 32.04 31.28
N GLU A 166 -13.63 33.21 31.71
CA GLU A 166 -14.38 34.48 31.59
C GLU A 166 -14.77 34.76 30.14
N ASN A 167 -13.85 34.56 29.18
CA ASN A 167 -14.13 34.79 27.77
C ASN A 167 -15.03 33.72 27.14
N LEU A 168 -14.89 32.44 27.49
CA LEU A 168 -15.78 31.36 27.00
C LEU A 168 -17.19 31.42 27.59
N ILE A 169 -17.36 32.02 28.77
CA ILE A 169 -18.68 32.38 29.32
C ILE A 169 -19.27 33.55 28.53
N ASN A 170 -18.50 34.62 28.29
CA ASN A 170 -18.97 35.78 27.54
C ASN A 170 -19.32 35.45 26.07
N PHE A 171 -18.50 34.65 25.38
CA PHE A 171 -18.81 34.09 24.07
C PHE A 171 -20.12 33.28 24.09
N GLY A 172 -20.33 32.48 25.14
CA GLY A 172 -21.53 31.66 25.31
C GLY A 172 -22.86 32.43 25.37
N PHE A 173 -22.81 33.74 25.70
CA PHE A 173 -24.01 34.59 25.65
C PHE A 173 -24.35 35.12 24.25
N GLN A 174 -23.44 35.04 23.27
CA GLN A 174 -23.63 35.55 21.91
C GLN A 174 -23.47 34.52 20.78
N ASP A 175 -22.92 33.33 21.05
CA ASP A 175 -22.64 32.26 20.09
C ASP A 175 -23.85 31.77 19.27
N GLY A 176 -25.08 32.02 19.75
CA GLY A 176 -26.35 31.63 19.14
C GLY A 176 -27.25 30.79 20.05
N ALA A 177 -26.70 30.18 21.11
CA ALA A 177 -27.36 29.15 21.94
C ALA A 177 -28.50 29.67 22.84
N ASN A 178 -28.68 30.98 22.95
CA ASN A 178 -29.67 31.64 23.83
C ASN A 178 -29.54 31.29 25.33
N GLU A 179 -28.31 31.02 25.77
CA GLU A 179 -27.97 30.56 27.13
C GLU A 179 -28.52 31.44 28.26
N GLN A 180 -28.44 32.76 28.11
CA GLN A 180 -28.99 33.74 29.08
C GLN A 180 -30.50 33.57 29.35
N ASN A 181 -31.23 32.93 28.43
CA ASN A 181 -32.66 32.59 28.56
C ASN A 181 -32.86 31.08 28.78
N SER A 182 -31.88 30.38 29.36
CA SER A 182 -31.89 28.91 29.59
C SER A 182 -32.09 28.09 28.31
N TYR A 183 -31.51 28.53 27.19
CA TYR A 183 -31.59 27.88 25.87
C TYR A 183 -33.03 27.77 25.30
N ALA A 184 -33.96 28.60 25.80
CA ALA A 184 -35.36 28.55 25.41
C ALA A 184 -35.62 28.94 23.94
N ASN A 185 -36.70 28.39 23.40
CA ASN A 185 -37.18 28.63 22.02
C ASN A 185 -37.51 30.11 21.79
N GLN A 186 -37.03 30.70 20.69
CA GLN A 186 -37.27 32.11 20.37
C GLN A 186 -38.53 32.31 19.53
N TYR A 187 -38.85 31.38 18.62
CA TYR A 187 -39.96 31.52 17.67
C TYR A 187 -40.56 30.20 17.14
N TYR A 188 -39.99 29.04 17.45
CA TYR A 188 -40.60 27.76 17.08
C TYR A 188 -41.99 27.57 17.73
N ILE A 189 -42.94 27.08 16.94
CA ILE A 189 -44.27 26.64 17.38
C ILE A 189 -44.62 25.38 16.58
N SER A 190 -45.04 24.31 17.25
CA SER A 190 -45.43 23.06 16.56
C SER A 190 -46.67 23.26 15.69
N ALA A 191 -46.70 22.59 14.54
CA ALA A 191 -47.85 22.57 13.63
C ALA A 191 -49.02 21.72 14.15
N ASN A 192 -48.80 20.85 15.14
CA ASN A 192 -49.76 19.84 15.59
C ASN A 192 -50.13 20.00 17.07
N PRO A 193 -51.39 19.72 17.47
CA PRO A 193 -51.77 19.62 18.87
C PRO A 193 -51.15 18.35 19.50
N PRO A 194 -50.85 18.36 20.82
CA PRO A 194 -50.20 17.22 21.46
C PRO A 194 -50.98 15.91 21.38
N LEU A 195 -50.26 14.80 21.19
CA LEU A 195 -50.81 13.44 21.32
C LEU A 195 -50.62 12.94 22.76
N ALA A 196 -51.68 12.41 23.37
CA ALA A 196 -51.58 11.68 24.65
C ALA A 196 -51.49 10.17 24.35
N PRO A 197 -50.32 9.50 24.51
CA PRO A 197 -50.13 8.12 24.05
C PRO A 197 -51.03 7.07 24.73
N VAL A 198 -51.52 7.38 25.94
CA VAL A 198 -52.51 6.58 26.68
C VAL A 198 -53.92 6.57 26.05
N ALA A 199 -54.20 7.49 25.11
CA ALA A 199 -55.43 7.48 24.33
C ALA A 199 -55.22 6.70 23.02
N PRO A 200 -56.18 5.86 22.58
CA PRO A 200 -56.13 5.23 21.27
C PRO A 200 -56.17 6.24 20.12
N GLY A 201 -55.34 5.99 19.10
CA GLY A 201 -55.32 6.71 17.82
C GLY A 201 -54.46 7.97 17.82
N ASN A 202 -54.61 8.77 16.76
CA ASN A 202 -54.10 10.13 16.64
C ASN A 202 -55.09 11.06 15.89
N PRO A 203 -56.39 11.12 16.28
CA PRO A 203 -57.45 11.73 15.48
C PRO A 203 -57.43 13.27 15.43
N ASN A 204 -56.41 13.91 16.00
CA ASN A 204 -56.25 15.36 16.07
C ASN A 204 -55.01 15.87 15.30
N LEU A 205 -54.26 15.00 14.63
CA LEU A 205 -53.09 15.40 13.84
C LEU A 205 -53.55 16.32 12.69
N LEU A 206 -52.91 17.49 12.54
CA LEU A 206 -53.29 18.53 11.56
C LEU A 206 -52.35 18.57 10.34
N ASN A 207 -51.15 18.00 10.47
CA ASN A 207 -50.19 17.84 9.40
C ASN A 207 -49.35 16.58 9.65
N PRO A 208 -49.54 15.49 8.86
CA PRO A 208 -48.85 14.22 9.07
C PRO A 208 -47.37 14.23 8.65
N ASN A 209 -46.90 15.30 8.03
CA ASN A 209 -45.51 15.48 7.62
C ASN A 209 -44.71 16.34 8.61
N ARG A 210 -45.28 16.60 9.80
CA ARG A 210 -44.71 17.51 10.80
C ARG A 210 -44.73 16.90 12.20
N TRP A 211 -43.80 17.32 13.04
CA TRP A 211 -43.65 16.86 14.42
C TRP A 211 -44.90 17.15 15.24
N GLN A 212 -45.08 16.34 16.28
CA GLN A 212 -46.18 16.43 17.23
C GLN A 212 -45.61 16.21 18.63
N PRO A 213 -45.76 17.16 19.56
CA PRO A 213 -45.37 16.96 20.95
C PRO A 213 -46.24 15.88 21.61
N LEU A 214 -45.72 15.21 22.62
CA LEU A 214 -46.48 14.24 23.42
C LEU A 214 -46.90 14.83 24.76
N THR A 215 -48.07 14.41 25.25
CA THR A 215 -48.57 14.71 26.60
C THR A 215 -48.55 13.43 27.43
N LEU A 216 -47.74 13.41 28.48
CA LEU A 216 -47.59 12.30 29.43
C LEU A 216 -48.07 12.73 30.82
N ASP A 217 -48.64 11.82 31.61
CA ASP A 217 -49.09 12.11 32.98
C ASP A 217 -47.91 12.53 33.90
N VAL A 218 -46.73 11.97 33.64
CA VAL A 218 -45.43 12.42 34.16
C VAL A 218 -44.42 12.27 33.02
N PHE A 219 -43.76 13.36 32.62
CA PHE A 219 -42.58 13.28 31.78
C PHE A 219 -41.34 13.11 32.66
N ILE A 220 -40.54 12.10 32.36
CA ILE A 220 -39.20 11.90 32.91
C ILE A 220 -38.27 11.91 31.71
N ASP A 221 -37.20 12.71 31.75
CA ASP A 221 -36.24 12.76 30.65
C ASP A 221 -35.31 11.53 30.61
N GLN A 222 -34.49 11.49 29.57
CA GLN A 222 -33.55 10.40 29.32
C GLN A 222 -32.60 10.17 30.51
N SER A 223 -32.16 11.26 31.16
CA SER A 223 -31.31 11.30 32.38
C SER A 223 -32.11 11.25 33.69
N GLY A 224 -33.34 10.72 33.67
CA GLY A 224 -34.13 10.43 34.88
C GLY A 224 -34.80 11.63 35.57
N ASN A 225 -34.73 12.83 35.02
CA ASN A 225 -35.29 14.03 35.64
C ASN A 225 -36.77 14.20 35.34
N VAL A 226 -37.59 14.49 36.36
CA VAL A 226 -39.00 14.86 36.18
C VAL A 226 -39.08 16.29 35.64
N ILE A 227 -39.49 16.45 34.37
CA ILE A 227 -39.74 17.78 33.81
C ILE A 227 -41.13 18.26 34.28
N PRO A 228 -41.24 19.46 34.89
CA PRO A 228 -42.54 20.04 35.20
C PRO A 228 -43.26 20.48 33.92
N LEU A 229 -44.57 20.25 33.87
CA LEU A 229 -45.47 20.26 32.70
C LEU A 229 -45.55 18.90 31.98
N SER A 230 -46.77 18.47 31.68
CA SER A 230 -47.09 17.18 31.03
C SER A 230 -46.66 17.09 29.56
N THR A 231 -46.35 18.23 28.94
CA THR A 231 -46.05 18.36 27.51
C THR A 231 -44.76 19.16 27.38
N PRO A 232 -43.60 18.52 27.16
CA PRO A 232 -42.36 19.25 26.92
C PRO A 232 -42.43 20.04 25.60
N GLU A 233 -41.76 21.18 25.56
CA GLU A 233 -41.52 21.90 24.31
C GLU A 233 -40.48 21.19 23.44
N PHE A 234 -40.33 21.63 22.19
CA PHE A 234 -39.26 21.15 21.32
C PHE A 234 -37.90 21.57 21.91
N LEU A 235 -36.96 20.64 22.07
CA LEU A 235 -35.58 20.93 22.49
C LEU A 235 -34.76 21.53 21.34
N SER A 236 -34.37 22.80 21.47
CA SER A 236 -33.39 23.48 20.59
C SER A 236 -33.70 23.46 19.06
N PRO A 237 -34.93 23.72 18.57
CA PRO A 237 -35.31 23.74 17.13
C PRO A 237 -34.64 24.84 16.30
N GLU A 238 -33.72 25.59 16.88
CA GLU A 238 -33.10 26.81 16.35
C GLU A 238 -31.55 26.71 16.43
N TRP A 239 -31.02 25.55 16.86
CA TRP A 239 -29.60 25.32 17.18
C TRP A 239 -28.63 25.38 15.99
N GLY A 240 -29.12 25.21 14.76
CA GLY A 240 -28.31 25.39 13.54
C GLY A 240 -27.75 26.81 13.37
N LYS A 241 -28.16 27.75 14.23
CA LYS A 241 -27.65 29.12 14.33
C LYS A 241 -26.60 29.30 15.44
N VAL A 242 -26.21 28.24 16.14
CA VAL A 242 -25.06 28.26 17.05
C VAL A 242 -23.78 28.24 16.21
N THR A 243 -22.79 29.02 16.64
CA THR A 243 -21.47 29.12 16.00
C THR A 243 -20.83 27.72 15.94
N PRO A 244 -20.51 27.18 14.74
CA PRO A 244 -19.84 25.89 14.60
C PRO A 244 -18.33 25.98 14.90
N PHE A 245 -17.68 24.83 14.95
CA PHE A 245 -16.23 24.67 15.00
C PHE A 245 -15.63 24.71 13.59
N ALA A 246 -15.95 23.70 12.78
CA ALA A 246 -15.38 23.40 11.47
C ALA A 246 -16.36 23.56 10.29
N LEU A 247 -17.69 23.58 10.52
CA LEU A 247 -18.67 23.74 9.42
C LEU A 247 -18.49 25.06 8.66
N GLN A 248 -18.46 24.99 7.33
CA GLN A 248 -18.15 26.13 6.46
C GLN A 248 -19.39 26.89 5.96
N PRO A 249 -19.27 28.19 5.62
CA PRO A 249 -20.37 28.99 5.06
C PRO A 249 -20.98 28.40 3.78
N GLU A 250 -20.21 27.62 3.02
CA GLU A 250 -20.60 26.99 1.75
C GLU A 250 -21.59 25.83 1.93
N GLU A 251 -21.61 25.19 3.11
CA GLU A 251 -22.57 24.12 3.45
C GLU A 251 -23.91 24.66 3.98
N LEU A 252 -23.96 25.96 4.32
CA LEU A 252 -25.08 26.58 5.02
C LEU A 252 -26.21 27.02 4.07
N THR A 253 -27.35 26.37 4.19
CA THR A 253 -28.63 26.84 3.64
C THR A 253 -29.44 27.59 4.70
N ILE A 254 -29.65 28.90 4.51
CA ILE A 254 -30.53 29.72 5.37
C ILE A 254 -31.97 29.70 4.83
N ASN A 255 -32.77 28.81 5.39
CA ASN A 255 -34.19 28.66 5.10
C ASN A 255 -35.05 29.67 5.92
N THR A 256 -36.33 29.87 5.55
CA THR A 256 -37.20 30.84 6.25
C THR A 256 -38.66 30.36 6.38
N ARG A 257 -39.19 30.36 7.61
CA ARG A 257 -40.59 30.00 7.92
C ARG A 257 -41.22 31.05 8.85
N GLY A 258 -42.36 31.61 8.42
CA GLY A 258 -43.08 32.63 9.19
C GLY A 258 -42.36 33.98 9.35
N GLY A 259 -41.27 34.21 8.60
CA GLY A 259 -40.38 35.37 8.75
C GLY A 259 -39.14 35.11 9.61
N ASN A 260 -39.04 33.94 10.25
CA ASN A 260 -37.88 33.53 11.04
C ASN A 260 -36.95 32.62 10.23
N GLN A 261 -35.64 32.77 10.43
CA GLN A 261 -34.60 32.05 9.68
C GLN A 261 -34.21 30.75 10.39
N TYR A 262 -34.21 29.64 9.66
CA TYR A 262 -33.67 28.35 10.11
C TYR A 262 -32.37 28.10 9.34
N TRP A 263 -31.28 27.86 10.06
CA TRP A 263 -29.96 27.64 9.50
C TRP A 263 -29.73 26.13 9.42
N VAL A 264 -29.32 25.64 8.24
CA VAL A 264 -29.24 24.21 7.93
C VAL A 264 -27.92 23.93 7.24
N TYR A 265 -26.99 23.28 7.93
CA TYR A 265 -25.71 22.80 7.38
C TYR A 265 -25.88 21.39 6.77
N HIS A 266 -25.14 21.12 5.69
CA HIS A 266 -25.23 19.90 4.87
C HIS A 266 -26.67 19.47 4.55
N ASP A 267 -27.54 20.42 4.16
CA ASP A 267 -29.00 20.18 4.00
C ASP A 267 -29.29 18.94 3.13
N PRO A 268 -29.81 17.83 3.71
CA PRO A 268 -30.01 16.56 3.00
C PRO A 268 -31.24 16.58 2.06
N GLY A 269 -31.94 17.72 1.98
CA GLY A 269 -33.19 17.83 1.24
C GLY A 269 -34.40 17.25 1.99
N GLN A 270 -35.55 17.28 1.33
CA GLN A 270 -36.84 16.99 1.96
C GLN A 270 -37.02 15.49 2.26
N PRO A 271 -37.40 15.11 3.49
CA PRO A 271 -37.72 13.71 3.81
C PRO A 271 -39.00 13.22 3.10
N PRO A 272 -39.22 11.89 3.02
CA PRO A 272 -40.46 11.32 2.48
C PRO A 272 -41.70 11.92 3.13
N HIS A 273 -42.72 12.25 2.33
CA HIS A 273 -43.95 12.88 2.82
C HIS A 273 -45.18 12.12 2.31
N ILE A 274 -46.22 12.07 3.13
CA ILE A 274 -47.52 11.47 2.80
C ILE A 274 -48.50 12.53 2.31
N ASP A 275 -49.16 12.24 1.19
CA ASP A 275 -50.35 12.95 0.70
C ASP A 275 -51.60 12.13 1.05
N GLU A 276 -52.65 12.79 1.55
CA GLU A 276 -53.88 12.15 2.03
C GLU A 276 -54.86 11.78 0.89
N ILE A 277 -54.69 12.36 -0.30
CA ILE A 277 -55.54 12.21 -1.47
C ILE A 277 -54.95 11.19 -2.44
N ASP A 278 -53.67 11.38 -2.81
CA ASP A 278 -52.99 10.58 -3.84
C ASP A 278 -51.88 9.70 -3.24
N GLY A 279 -51.98 8.38 -3.48
CA GLY A 279 -50.94 7.41 -3.15
C GLY A 279 -49.85 7.31 -4.22
N GLY A 280 -48.71 6.70 -3.90
CA GLY A 280 -47.55 6.61 -4.79
C GLY A 280 -46.34 7.42 -4.33
N GLY A 281 -45.16 7.05 -4.81
CA GLY A 281 -43.93 7.85 -4.69
C GLY A 281 -43.55 8.18 -3.24
N ALA A 282 -43.49 9.48 -2.91
CA ALA A 282 -43.12 9.95 -1.57
C ALA A 282 -44.05 9.39 -0.48
N SER A 283 -45.35 9.23 -0.75
CA SER A 283 -46.32 8.62 0.16
C SER A 283 -45.98 7.17 0.47
N ASP A 284 -45.48 6.43 -0.51
CA ASP A 284 -45.09 5.02 -0.33
C ASP A 284 -43.76 4.89 0.40
N ALA A 285 -42.81 5.82 0.15
CA ALA A 285 -41.57 5.92 0.91
C ALA A 285 -41.79 6.28 2.38
N TYR A 286 -42.73 7.20 2.68
CA TYR A 286 -43.18 7.50 4.05
C TYR A 286 -43.80 6.26 4.70
N LYS A 287 -44.75 5.61 4.01
CA LYS A 287 -45.45 4.42 4.53
C LYS A 287 -44.48 3.29 4.84
N TRP A 288 -43.55 2.96 3.94
CA TRP A 288 -42.55 1.91 4.18
C TRP A 288 -41.64 2.22 5.37
N ASN A 289 -41.17 3.47 5.49
CA ASN A 289 -40.27 3.88 6.56
C ASN A 289 -40.85 3.67 7.96
N PHE A 290 -42.10 4.10 8.18
CA PHE A 290 -42.77 3.92 9.47
C PHE A 290 -43.34 2.51 9.66
N LEU A 291 -43.68 1.81 8.57
CA LEU A 291 -44.05 0.39 8.59
C LEU A 291 -42.90 -0.49 9.09
N LEU A 292 -41.66 -0.27 8.61
CA LEU A 292 -40.48 -1.03 9.04
C LEU A 292 -40.26 -0.92 10.55
N VAL A 293 -40.37 0.28 11.13
CA VAL A 293 -40.30 0.50 12.58
C VAL A 293 -41.37 -0.32 13.33
N SER A 294 -42.59 -0.41 12.78
CA SER A 294 -43.66 -1.22 13.38
C SER A 294 -43.43 -2.73 13.28
N ILE A 295 -42.71 -3.20 12.24
CA ILE A 295 -42.38 -4.62 12.04
C ILE A 295 -41.18 -5.03 12.90
N TRP A 296 -40.11 -4.23 12.95
CA TRP A 296 -38.92 -4.51 13.78
C TRP A 296 -39.26 -4.53 15.28
N SER A 297 -40.33 -3.84 15.71
CA SER A 297 -40.91 -3.97 17.06
C SER A 297 -41.37 -5.41 17.40
N SER A 298 -41.57 -6.29 16.41
CA SER A 298 -41.85 -7.71 16.63
C SER A 298 -40.61 -8.57 16.93
N HIS A 299 -39.40 -8.05 16.70
CA HIS A 299 -38.15 -8.80 16.93
C HIS A 299 -37.72 -8.76 18.40
N LEU A 300 -38.44 -8.02 19.26
CA LEU A 300 -38.12 -7.75 20.66
C LEU A 300 -38.54 -8.89 21.62
N ASP A 301 -39.01 -10.02 21.11
CA ASP A 301 -39.37 -11.19 21.91
C ASP A 301 -38.16 -12.15 22.03
N PRO A 302 -37.58 -12.35 23.23
CA PRO A 302 -36.47 -13.30 23.41
C PRO A 302 -36.90 -14.77 23.25
N THR A 303 -38.20 -15.05 23.08
CA THR A 303 -38.78 -16.39 22.95
C THR A 303 -39.28 -16.74 21.55
N ASP A 304 -39.12 -15.87 20.55
CA ASP A 304 -39.55 -16.13 19.17
C ASP A 304 -38.79 -17.29 18.48
N GLY A 305 -37.62 -17.63 19.02
CA GLY A 305 -36.78 -18.75 18.58
C GLY A 305 -35.74 -18.39 17.51
N VAL A 306 -35.61 -17.11 17.14
CA VAL A 306 -34.58 -16.63 16.23
C VAL A 306 -33.33 -16.26 17.01
N MET A 307 -32.22 -16.90 16.65
CA MET A 307 -30.90 -16.70 17.25
C MET A 307 -29.98 -16.03 16.23
N TRP A 308 -29.21 -15.03 16.66
CA TRP A 308 -28.19 -14.37 15.86
C TRP A 308 -26.81 -14.59 16.45
N ASP A 309 -25.80 -14.68 15.57
CA ASP A 309 -24.42 -14.44 15.96
C ASP A 309 -24.20 -12.93 16.02
N ILE A 310 -23.86 -12.41 17.20
CA ILE A 310 -23.61 -10.98 17.42
C ILE A 310 -22.12 -10.65 17.59
N SER A 311 -21.24 -11.61 17.32
CA SER A 311 -19.79 -11.36 17.28
C SER A 311 -19.42 -10.45 16.10
N PRO A 312 -18.24 -9.79 16.14
CA PRO A 312 -17.72 -9.07 14.99
C PRO A 312 -17.40 -9.99 13.79
N GLY A 313 -17.45 -11.32 13.98
CA GLY A 313 -17.38 -12.31 12.91
C GLY A 313 -18.63 -12.38 12.01
N ALA A 314 -19.75 -11.76 12.43
CA ALA A 314 -21.03 -11.82 11.73
C ALA A 314 -21.74 -10.46 11.55
N ILE A 315 -21.55 -9.51 12.48
CA ILE A 315 -22.16 -8.17 12.43
C ILE A 315 -21.08 -7.10 12.24
N GLY A 316 -21.41 -6.01 11.54
CA GLY A 316 -20.47 -4.96 11.15
C GLY A 316 -19.85 -5.21 9.78
N ASN A 317 -18.76 -4.51 9.46
CA ASN A 317 -18.07 -4.55 8.18
C ASN A 317 -19.02 -4.28 6.98
N ILE A 318 -19.66 -3.12 6.99
CA ILE A 318 -20.51 -2.65 5.88
C ILE A 318 -19.59 -2.18 4.74
N GLN A 319 -19.56 -2.95 3.66
CA GLN A 319 -18.74 -2.72 2.46
C GLN A 319 -19.53 -2.02 1.32
N GLN A 320 -20.71 -1.49 1.61
CA GLN A 320 -21.60 -0.83 0.65
C GLN A 320 -21.74 0.65 1.00
N GLU A 321 -21.78 1.52 -0.02
CA GLU A 321 -22.08 2.94 0.16
C GLU A 321 -23.47 3.14 0.80
N PHE A 322 -23.64 4.18 1.61
CA PHE A 322 -24.93 4.48 2.21
C PHE A 322 -25.97 4.90 1.14
N PRO A 323 -27.24 4.45 1.24
CA PRO A 323 -28.30 4.76 0.28
C PRO A 323 -28.48 6.25 -0.03
N GLN A 324 -28.45 6.60 -1.31
CA GLN A 324 -28.71 7.95 -1.82
C GLN A 324 -30.17 8.16 -2.23
N ASN A 325 -30.94 7.08 -2.37
CA ASN A 325 -32.38 7.14 -2.65
C ASN A 325 -33.19 6.03 -1.97
N PHE A 326 -34.50 6.06 -2.18
CA PHE A 326 -35.44 5.15 -1.53
C PHE A 326 -35.30 3.68 -1.97
N GLU A 327 -34.99 3.38 -3.24
CA GLU A 327 -34.88 2.00 -3.73
C GLU A 327 -33.64 1.30 -3.15
N GLU A 328 -32.54 2.04 -3.02
CA GLU A 328 -31.35 1.62 -2.26
C GLU A 328 -31.65 1.45 -0.77
N MET A 329 -32.41 2.37 -0.16
CA MET A 329 -32.80 2.27 1.25
C MET A 329 -33.68 1.04 1.54
N GLN A 330 -34.55 0.65 0.61
CA GLN A 330 -35.31 -0.61 0.67
C GLN A 330 -34.45 -1.87 0.46
N SER A 331 -33.26 -1.71 -0.12
CA SER A 331 -32.31 -2.80 -0.37
C SER A 331 -31.28 -2.95 0.77
N PHE A 332 -31.02 -1.87 1.51
CA PHE A 332 -30.08 -1.82 2.63
C PHE A 332 -30.65 -2.40 3.92
N TYR A 333 -31.92 -2.15 4.23
CA TYR A 333 -32.59 -2.66 5.44
C TYR A 333 -33.53 -3.81 5.13
N ASP A 334 -33.34 -4.97 5.78
CA ASP A 334 -34.31 -6.05 5.68
C ASP A 334 -35.61 -5.68 6.45
N LEU A 335 -36.74 -5.71 5.73
CA LEU A 335 -38.04 -5.31 6.26
C LEU A 335 -38.61 -6.30 7.29
N LEU A 336 -38.25 -7.58 7.22
CA LEU A 336 -38.95 -8.69 7.92
C LEU A 336 -38.07 -9.47 8.90
N GLU A 337 -36.78 -9.61 8.61
CA GLU A 337 -35.81 -10.23 9.52
C GLU A 337 -35.00 -9.17 10.28
N GLY A 338 -34.78 -8.00 9.67
CA GLY A 338 -34.10 -6.84 10.26
C GLY A 338 -32.58 -6.86 10.15
N GLY A 339 -31.96 -5.77 10.60
CA GLY A 339 -30.54 -5.50 10.39
C GLY A 339 -30.28 -4.71 9.10
N ASP A 340 -29.00 -4.69 8.70
CA ASP A 340 -28.46 -3.97 7.55
C ASP A 340 -27.46 -4.88 6.78
N PRO A 341 -26.74 -4.43 5.73
CA PRO A 341 -25.93 -5.33 4.89
C PRO A 341 -24.55 -5.63 5.50
N SER A 342 -24.48 -5.72 6.83
CA SER A 342 -23.34 -6.21 7.60
C SER A 342 -22.83 -7.56 7.07
N THR A 343 -21.51 -7.75 7.09
CA THR A 343 -20.85 -9.00 6.64
C THR A 343 -19.91 -9.61 7.67
N GLY A 344 -19.54 -8.87 8.71
CA GLY A 344 -18.55 -9.26 9.72
C GLY A 344 -17.09 -9.25 9.22
N GLN A 345 -16.15 -9.22 10.14
CA GLN A 345 -14.72 -9.44 9.92
C GLN A 345 -14.39 -10.88 10.32
N PRO A 346 -13.94 -11.77 9.40
CA PRO A 346 -13.74 -13.19 9.74
C PRO A 346 -12.53 -13.45 10.67
N VAL A 347 -11.62 -12.47 10.82
CA VAL A 347 -10.37 -12.56 11.60
C VAL A 347 -10.08 -11.22 12.26
N ASN A 348 -9.65 -11.24 13.52
CA ASN A 348 -9.15 -10.08 14.24
C ASN A 348 -7.71 -9.77 13.79
N PRO A 349 -7.40 -8.54 13.30
CA PRO A 349 -6.12 -8.27 12.63
C PRO A 349 -4.90 -8.32 13.56
N TYR A 350 -5.05 -7.96 14.85
CA TYR A 350 -3.94 -7.91 15.80
C TYR A 350 -3.58 -9.28 16.39
N THR A 351 -4.57 -10.18 16.51
CA THR A 351 -4.37 -11.53 17.08
C THR A 351 -4.20 -12.62 16.02
N GLY A 352 -4.61 -12.34 14.78
CA GLY A 352 -4.65 -13.32 13.69
C GLY A 352 -5.60 -14.50 13.93
N GLN A 353 -6.49 -14.40 14.93
CA GLN A 353 -7.49 -15.42 15.25
C GLN A 353 -8.86 -15.05 14.68
N PRO A 354 -9.73 -16.01 14.35
CA PRO A 354 -11.14 -15.72 14.09
C PRO A 354 -11.81 -15.11 15.33
N TYR A 355 -12.81 -14.26 15.14
CA TYR A 355 -13.71 -13.90 16.23
C TYR A 355 -14.57 -15.12 16.59
N GLU A 356 -14.78 -15.35 17.89
CA GLU A 356 -15.57 -16.48 18.38
C GLU A 356 -17.08 -16.16 18.29
N PRO A 357 -17.90 -17.00 17.63
CA PRO A 357 -19.34 -16.79 17.47
C PRO A 357 -20.11 -16.61 18.78
N GLN A 358 -20.94 -15.56 18.86
CA GLN A 358 -21.73 -15.25 20.05
C GLN A 358 -23.23 -15.39 19.76
N ILE A 359 -23.75 -16.62 19.92
CA ILE A 359 -25.12 -16.98 19.53
C ILE A 359 -26.15 -16.63 20.62
N VAL A 360 -26.94 -15.57 20.40
CA VAL A 360 -27.93 -15.04 21.38
C VAL A 360 -29.34 -14.89 20.76
N PRO A 361 -30.43 -14.83 21.56
CA PRO A 361 -31.77 -14.55 21.04
C PRO A 361 -31.84 -13.14 20.46
N ARG A 362 -32.44 -12.96 19.26
CA ARG A 362 -32.49 -11.63 18.63
C ARG A 362 -33.22 -10.59 19.48
N GLY A 363 -34.24 -11.02 20.23
CA GLY A 363 -35.00 -10.16 21.15
C GLY A 363 -34.24 -9.75 22.41
N ASP A 364 -33.17 -10.44 22.79
CA ASP A 364 -32.26 -9.94 23.83
C ASP A 364 -31.27 -8.93 23.23
N TYR A 365 -30.63 -9.24 22.10
CA TYR A 365 -29.73 -8.31 21.42
C TYR A 365 -30.43 -6.99 21.05
N ALA A 366 -31.60 -7.06 20.40
CA ALA A 366 -32.33 -5.86 19.96
C ALA A 366 -32.80 -4.97 21.14
N ARG A 367 -33.19 -5.57 22.28
CA ARG A 367 -33.56 -4.80 23.50
C ARG A 367 -32.32 -4.22 24.20
N VAL A 368 -31.25 -5.00 24.37
CA VAL A 368 -29.99 -4.52 24.98
C VAL A 368 -29.39 -3.40 24.14
N LEU A 369 -29.33 -3.58 22.82
CA LEU A 369 -28.83 -2.56 21.90
C LEU A 369 -29.70 -1.29 21.93
N ALA A 370 -31.02 -1.46 21.96
CA ALA A 370 -31.97 -0.33 22.06
C ALA A 370 -31.85 0.44 23.38
N GLU A 371 -31.53 -0.21 24.50
CA GLU A 371 -31.34 0.45 25.81
C GLU A 371 -29.93 1.01 26.03
N PHE A 372 -28.88 0.31 25.60
CA PHE A 372 -27.48 0.79 25.66
C PHE A 372 -27.32 2.12 24.92
N TRP A 373 -27.69 2.16 23.64
CA TRP A 373 -27.69 3.37 22.84
C TRP A 373 -28.94 4.23 23.02
N ALA A 374 -29.85 3.89 23.95
CA ALA A 374 -30.82 4.86 24.49
C ALA A 374 -30.33 5.58 25.74
N ASP A 375 -29.08 5.36 26.17
CA ASP A 375 -28.37 6.29 27.07
C ASP A 375 -29.24 6.61 28.30
N GLY A 376 -29.44 5.61 29.16
CA GLY A 376 -30.49 5.59 30.19
C GLY A 376 -30.37 6.64 31.33
N PRO A 377 -31.15 6.49 32.43
CA PRO A 377 -31.32 7.51 33.47
C PRO A 377 -30.07 7.92 34.28
N ASP A 378 -28.90 7.41 33.94
CA ASP A 378 -27.59 7.75 34.52
C ASP A 378 -26.55 8.07 33.40
N SER A 379 -26.99 8.50 32.22
CA SER A 379 -26.15 8.70 31.01
C SER A 379 -25.70 10.14 30.73
N GLU A 380 -24.51 10.22 30.14
CA GLU A 380 -23.81 11.37 29.57
C GLU A 380 -24.47 11.93 28.30
N THR A 381 -25.54 11.30 27.78
CA THR A 381 -26.17 11.53 26.48
C THR A 381 -25.24 11.25 25.27
N PRO A 382 -25.74 11.11 24.03
CA PRO A 382 -24.93 10.65 22.90
C PRO A 382 -23.58 11.35 22.66
N PRO A 383 -23.42 12.69 22.78
CA PRO A 383 -22.10 13.30 22.64
C PRO A 383 -21.14 12.91 23.79
N GLY A 384 -21.65 12.73 25.02
CA GLY A 384 -20.84 12.27 26.16
C GLY A 384 -20.51 10.78 26.11
N HIS A 385 -21.37 9.96 25.50
CA HIS A 385 -21.10 8.55 25.25
C HIS A 385 -19.83 8.37 24.39
N TRP A 386 -19.65 9.20 23.36
CA TRP A 386 -18.44 9.16 22.52
C TRP A 386 -17.17 9.68 23.19
N PHE A 387 -17.29 10.60 24.15
CA PHE A 387 -16.18 10.91 25.06
C PHE A 387 -15.87 9.75 26.02
N THR A 388 -16.87 8.98 26.47
CA THR A 388 -16.67 7.78 27.29
C THR A 388 -15.96 6.67 26.50
N LEU A 389 -16.28 6.49 25.21
CA LEU A 389 -15.58 5.59 24.30
C LEU A 389 -14.14 6.07 23.99
N LEU A 390 -13.94 7.37 23.76
CA LEU A 390 -12.61 7.97 23.62
C LEU A 390 -11.76 7.72 24.89
N ASN A 391 -12.32 7.94 26.07
CA ASN A 391 -11.67 7.69 27.35
C ASN A 391 -11.28 6.20 27.53
N TYR A 392 -12.19 5.27 27.18
CA TYR A 392 -11.92 3.83 27.18
C TYR A 392 -10.73 3.47 26.27
N VAL A 393 -10.60 4.11 25.11
CA VAL A 393 -9.46 3.94 24.19
C VAL A 393 -8.18 4.59 24.75
N ASN A 394 -8.25 5.85 25.23
CA ASN A 394 -7.11 6.58 25.82
C ASN A 394 -6.48 5.87 27.02
N ASP A 395 -7.29 5.14 27.80
CA ASP A 395 -6.88 4.37 28.96
C ASP A 395 -6.40 2.93 28.60
N HIS A 396 -6.54 2.49 27.34
CA HIS A 396 -6.24 1.12 26.92
C HIS A 396 -4.74 0.91 26.60
N PRO A 397 -4.06 -0.07 27.22
CA PRO A 397 -2.59 -0.20 27.19
C PRO A 397 -1.99 -0.64 25.85
N ALA A 398 -2.81 -0.85 24.82
CA ALA A 398 -2.34 -1.11 23.44
C ALA A 398 -2.36 0.13 22.54
N VAL A 399 -2.91 1.27 23.00
CA VAL A 399 -2.86 2.52 22.24
C VAL A 399 -1.47 3.13 22.35
N VAL A 400 -0.88 3.45 21.20
CA VAL A 400 0.31 4.30 21.11
C VAL A 400 -0.18 5.71 20.81
N LYS A 401 -0.01 6.63 21.77
CA LYS A 401 -0.51 8.01 21.69
C LYS A 401 0.31 8.81 20.66
N ARG A 402 -0.12 8.76 19.41
CA ARG A 402 0.44 9.43 18.22
C ARG A 402 -0.72 10.05 17.47
N TYR A 403 -0.76 11.37 17.28
CA TYR A 403 -1.87 11.99 16.55
C TYR A 403 -1.87 11.48 15.11
N HIS A 404 -3.04 11.22 14.54
CA HIS A 404 -3.18 10.56 13.24
C HIS A 404 -2.57 9.13 13.16
N GLY A 405 -2.12 8.56 14.29
CA GLY A 405 -1.22 7.39 14.32
C GLY A 405 0.24 7.69 13.93
N GLN A 406 0.54 8.95 13.57
CA GLN A 406 1.80 9.43 12.99
C GLN A 406 2.56 10.37 13.95
N GLY A 407 3.64 11.01 13.49
CA GLY A 407 4.40 11.98 14.27
C GLY A 407 5.04 11.41 15.55
N PRO A 408 5.44 12.24 16.53
CA PRO A 408 6.03 11.80 17.80
C PRO A 408 5.01 11.11 18.74
N ILE A 409 5.51 10.36 19.73
CA ILE A 409 4.66 9.86 20.82
C ILE A 409 4.41 11.00 21.80
N LEU A 410 3.14 11.36 21.98
CA LEU A 410 2.68 12.47 22.81
C LEU A 410 2.57 12.04 24.28
N ASP A 411 2.65 13.01 25.20
CA ASP A 411 2.34 12.74 26.61
C ASP A 411 0.83 12.63 26.86
N ASP A 412 0.44 12.10 28.03
CA ASP A 412 -0.97 11.88 28.37
C ASP A 412 -1.79 13.17 28.35
N LEU A 413 -1.23 14.31 28.80
CA LEU A 413 -1.95 15.58 28.83
C LEU A 413 -2.09 16.18 27.43
N GLU A 414 -1.03 16.17 26.63
CA GLU A 414 -1.07 16.61 25.24
C GLU A 414 -2.09 15.79 24.42
N TRP A 415 -2.00 14.46 24.51
CA TRP A 415 -2.94 13.56 23.84
C TRP A 415 -4.39 13.87 24.22
N ASP A 416 -4.68 13.98 25.52
CA ASP A 416 -6.04 14.23 25.97
C ASP A 416 -6.57 15.60 25.52
N VAL A 417 -5.77 16.69 25.55
CA VAL A 417 -6.27 18.00 25.08
C VAL A 417 -6.44 18.08 23.56
N LYS A 418 -5.54 17.48 22.76
CA LYS A 418 -5.67 17.39 21.30
C LYS A 418 -6.91 16.55 20.95
N ALA A 419 -7.03 15.34 21.51
CA ALA A 419 -8.17 14.44 21.29
C ALA A 419 -9.52 15.05 21.71
N TYR A 420 -9.58 15.72 22.87
CA TYR A 420 -10.81 16.34 23.35
C TYR A 420 -11.23 17.55 22.52
N LEU A 421 -10.31 18.36 21.98
CA LEU A 421 -10.68 19.44 21.06
C LEU A 421 -11.34 18.86 19.80
N THR A 422 -10.71 17.87 19.18
CA THR A 422 -11.20 17.24 17.95
C THR A 422 -12.57 16.56 18.15
N MET A 423 -12.69 15.69 19.16
CA MET A 423 -13.96 15.02 19.47
C MET A 423 -15.04 16.01 19.90
N GLY A 424 -14.68 17.02 20.71
CA GLY A 424 -15.58 18.08 21.16
C GLY A 424 -16.14 18.88 19.99
N GLY A 425 -15.28 19.33 19.07
CA GLY A 425 -15.67 20.06 17.87
C GLY A 425 -16.60 19.24 16.98
N ALA A 426 -16.25 17.98 16.70
CA ALA A 426 -17.06 17.08 15.88
C ALA A 426 -18.46 16.84 16.46
N VAL A 427 -18.59 16.58 17.77
CA VAL A 427 -19.91 16.39 18.38
C VAL A 427 -20.70 17.70 18.48
N HIS A 428 -20.03 18.84 18.68
CA HIS A 428 -20.69 20.16 18.67
C HIS A 428 -21.27 20.47 17.29
N ASP A 429 -20.53 20.25 16.21
CA ASP A 429 -21.01 20.49 14.85
C ASP A 429 -22.07 19.50 14.41
N ALA A 430 -21.98 18.23 14.84
CA ALA A 430 -23.05 17.26 14.70
C ALA A 430 -24.36 17.75 15.38
N ALA A 431 -24.27 18.46 16.51
CA ALA A 431 -25.43 19.12 17.13
C ALA A 431 -25.96 20.29 16.29
N VAL A 432 -25.09 21.17 15.78
CA VAL A 432 -25.46 22.33 14.95
C VAL A 432 -26.19 21.86 13.68
N ALA A 433 -25.61 20.93 12.91
CA ALA A 433 -26.21 20.40 11.69
C ALA A 433 -27.52 19.66 11.98
N ALA A 434 -27.51 18.65 12.87
CA ALA A 434 -28.68 17.81 13.10
C ALA A 434 -29.88 18.60 13.67
N TRP A 435 -29.66 19.56 14.59
CA TRP A 435 -30.76 20.37 15.12
C TRP A 435 -31.19 21.52 14.20
N GLY A 436 -30.31 22.02 13.32
CA GLY A 436 -30.71 22.88 12.20
C GLY A 436 -31.70 22.19 11.26
N ILE A 437 -31.37 20.96 10.84
CA ILE A 437 -32.21 20.09 10.00
C ILE A 437 -33.53 19.75 10.71
N LYS A 438 -33.48 19.28 11.96
CA LYS A 438 -34.67 18.99 12.78
C LYS A 438 -35.58 20.20 12.95
N GLY A 439 -34.99 21.38 13.18
CA GLY A 439 -35.72 22.64 13.30
C GLY A 439 -36.43 23.02 11.99
N TRP A 440 -35.71 22.97 10.87
CA TRP A 440 -36.24 23.34 9.58
C TRP A 440 -37.31 22.36 9.06
N TYR A 441 -36.98 21.07 8.92
CA TYR A 441 -37.93 20.09 8.40
C TYR A 441 -39.03 19.76 9.40
N ASP A 442 -38.73 19.80 10.71
CA ASP A 442 -39.69 19.60 11.79
C ASP A 442 -40.51 18.32 11.58
N TYR A 443 -39.82 17.21 11.28
CA TYR A 443 -40.41 15.95 10.81
C TYR A 443 -41.04 15.09 11.91
N ILE A 444 -42.02 14.27 11.51
CA ILE A 444 -42.85 13.45 12.40
C ILE A 444 -42.08 12.27 13.04
N ARG A 445 -42.54 11.80 14.20
CA ARG A 445 -42.02 10.61 14.91
C ARG A 445 -42.87 9.37 14.63
N PRO A 446 -42.31 8.14 14.71
CA PRO A 446 -43.04 6.91 14.38
C PRO A 446 -44.36 6.73 15.13
N ILE A 447 -44.44 7.00 16.42
CA ILE A 447 -45.69 6.86 17.20
C ILE A 447 -46.84 7.72 16.63
N SER A 448 -46.56 8.95 16.21
CA SER A 448 -47.57 9.84 15.63
C SER A 448 -47.96 9.41 14.21
N ALA A 449 -46.98 8.99 13.40
CA ALA A 449 -47.19 8.55 12.01
C ALA A 449 -47.93 7.20 11.91
N ILE A 450 -47.49 6.19 12.66
CA ILE A 450 -48.09 4.84 12.69
C ILE A 450 -49.55 4.93 13.16
N ARG A 451 -49.83 5.67 14.24
CA ARG A 451 -51.21 5.84 14.75
C ARG A 451 -52.10 6.65 13.80
N PHE A 452 -51.56 7.65 13.10
CA PHE A 452 -52.28 8.39 12.06
C PHE A 452 -52.68 7.50 10.88
N MET A 453 -51.72 6.77 10.31
CA MET A 453 -51.99 5.84 9.21
C MET A 453 -52.98 4.73 9.63
N ALA A 454 -52.88 4.26 10.88
CA ALA A 454 -53.80 3.27 11.45
C ALA A 454 -55.25 3.77 11.62
N ASP A 455 -55.44 5.05 12.01
CA ASP A 455 -56.76 5.66 12.15
C ASP A 455 -57.46 5.85 10.78
N LEU A 456 -56.68 6.09 9.71
CA LEU A 456 -57.17 6.14 8.33
C LEU A 456 -57.55 4.75 7.78
N GLY A 457 -56.88 3.69 8.25
CA GLY A 457 -57.13 2.31 7.85
C GLY A 457 -55.95 1.69 7.08
N GLN A 458 -56.24 0.90 6.05
CA GLN A 458 -55.22 0.16 5.28
C GLN A 458 -55.06 0.68 3.84
N SER A 459 -53.85 0.58 3.27
CA SER A 459 -53.56 1.08 1.91
C SER A 459 -53.22 0.01 0.87
N SER A 460 -53.39 -1.28 1.15
CA SER A 460 -52.91 -2.37 0.26
C SER A 460 -53.95 -2.87 -0.75
N ASP A 461 -55.24 -2.89 -0.40
CA ASP A 461 -56.29 -3.33 -1.33
C ASP A 461 -57.56 -2.49 -1.17
N SER A 462 -57.96 -1.81 -2.24
CA SER A 462 -59.18 -0.99 -2.31
C SER A 462 -60.49 -1.80 -2.32
N ASN A 463 -60.41 -3.13 -2.41
CA ASN A 463 -61.54 -4.04 -2.26
C ASN A 463 -61.73 -4.52 -0.80
N LEU A 464 -60.73 -4.34 0.07
CA LEU A 464 -60.84 -4.68 1.48
C LEU A 464 -61.49 -3.54 2.30
N PRO A 465 -62.13 -3.85 3.44
CA PRO A 465 -62.67 -2.83 4.34
C PRO A 465 -61.65 -1.79 4.78
N ASN A 466 -62.13 -0.59 5.11
CA ASN A 466 -61.34 0.53 5.62
C ASN A 466 -60.09 0.84 4.78
N TYR A 467 -60.25 0.87 3.45
CA TYR A 467 -59.19 1.33 2.56
C TYR A 467 -59.00 2.86 2.59
N HIS A 468 -57.76 3.32 2.65
CA HIS A 468 -57.36 4.71 2.47
C HIS A 468 -55.96 4.77 1.78
N PRO A 469 -55.71 5.66 0.79
CA PRO A 469 -54.41 5.72 0.09
C PRO A 469 -53.24 6.07 1.03
N ALA A 470 -53.53 6.88 2.06
CA ALA A 470 -52.63 7.23 3.16
C ALA A 470 -52.79 6.35 4.43
N GLY A 471 -53.52 5.23 4.34
CA GLY A 471 -53.55 4.21 5.39
C GLY A 471 -52.22 3.46 5.50
N ILE A 472 -52.09 2.57 6.50
CA ILE A 472 -50.89 1.74 6.65
C ILE A 472 -50.95 0.50 5.72
N PRO A 473 -49.86 0.08 5.06
CA PRO A 473 -49.88 -1.13 4.25
C PRO A 473 -50.09 -2.40 5.09
N LEU A 474 -50.93 -3.32 4.59
CA LEU A 474 -51.04 -4.68 5.14
C LEU A 474 -49.82 -5.52 4.75
N VAL A 475 -49.31 -6.28 5.71
CA VAL A 475 -48.21 -7.24 5.57
C VAL A 475 -48.62 -8.52 6.32
N PRO A 476 -48.90 -9.65 5.63
CA PRO A 476 -49.42 -10.86 6.28
C PRO A 476 -48.53 -11.33 7.45
N GLY A 477 -49.14 -11.64 8.60
CA GLY A 477 -48.41 -12.00 9.82
C GLY A 477 -47.91 -10.83 10.68
N TYR A 478 -47.81 -9.61 10.14
CA TYR A 478 -47.29 -8.43 10.86
C TYR A 478 -48.28 -7.26 10.94
N VAL A 479 -48.96 -6.92 9.84
CA VAL A 479 -49.96 -5.84 9.75
C VAL A 479 -51.21 -6.36 9.06
N GLU A 480 -52.31 -6.45 9.79
CA GLU A 480 -53.52 -7.16 9.37
C GLU A 480 -54.79 -6.39 9.78
N LEU A 481 -55.94 -6.78 9.21
CA LEU A 481 -57.24 -6.34 9.70
C LEU A 481 -57.74 -7.24 10.83
N VAL A 482 -58.29 -6.62 11.88
CA VAL A 482 -58.97 -7.31 12.99
C VAL A 482 -60.24 -7.99 12.47
N THR A 483 -60.37 -9.29 12.74
CA THR A 483 -61.50 -10.12 12.28
C THR A 483 -62.48 -10.45 13.41
N ALA A 484 -63.65 -10.98 13.05
CA ALA A 484 -64.61 -11.49 14.03
C ALA A 484 -64.13 -12.77 14.77
N ASN A 485 -63.03 -13.39 14.34
CA ASN A 485 -62.44 -14.57 14.97
C ASN A 485 -61.31 -14.22 15.95
N ASP A 486 -60.78 -13.00 15.92
CA ASP A 486 -59.68 -12.57 16.81
C ASP A 486 -60.11 -12.56 18.30
N PRO A 487 -59.15 -12.58 19.24
CA PRO A 487 -59.40 -12.41 20.66
C PRO A 487 -60.19 -11.13 21.01
N LEU A 488 -60.95 -11.17 22.11
CA LEU A 488 -61.80 -10.06 22.57
C LEU A 488 -61.04 -8.73 22.78
N ILE A 489 -59.76 -8.80 23.18
CA ILE A 489 -58.89 -7.62 23.38
C ILE A 489 -58.60 -6.85 22.07
N LEU A 490 -58.69 -7.54 20.92
CA LEU A 490 -58.55 -6.95 19.59
C LEU A 490 -59.90 -6.53 19.02
N ARG A 491 -60.88 -7.44 18.91
CA ARG A 491 -62.14 -7.15 18.20
C ARG A 491 -63.20 -6.43 19.02
N GLY A 492 -63.04 -6.34 20.34
CA GLY A 492 -64.05 -5.82 21.27
C GLY A 492 -65.16 -6.83 21.60
N PHE A 493 -66.05 -6.48 22.53
CA PHE A 493 -67.12 -7.39 23.00
C PHE A 493 -68.26 -7.58 21.99
N ASN A 494 -68.48 -6.58 21.15
CA ASN A 494 -69.57 -6.44 20.18
C ASN A 494 -69.06 -6.42 18.72
N ASN A 495 -67.78 -6.75 18.48
CA ASN A 495 -67.06 -6.62 17.20
C ASN A 495 -66.84 -5.15 16.75
N GLU A 496 -66.83 -4.21 17.70
CA GLU A 496 -66.66 -2.77 17.52
C GLU A 496 -65.27 -2.33 16.98
N HIS A 497 -64.33 -3.26 16.85
CA HIS A 497 -63.01 -3.03 16.27
C HIS A 497 -62.70 -3.91 15.05
N VAL A 498 -63.66 -4.71 14.58
CA VAL A 498 -63.48 -5.47 13.32
C VAL A 498 -63.27 -4.50 12.16
N ASN A 499 -62.33 -4.85 11.27
CA ASN A 499 -61.77 -4.02 10.20
C ASN A 499 -60.87 -2.85 10.65
N LYS A 500 -60.57 -2.65 11.94
CA LYS A 500 -59.41 -1.83 12.33
C LYS A 500 -58.11 -2.57 12.01
N VAL A 501 -57.00 -1.85 11.90
CA VAL A 501 -55.68 -2.45 11.76
C VAL A 501 -55.16 -2.98 13.10
N LYS A 502 -54.54 -4.15 13.07
CA LYS A 502 -53.73 -4.74 14.15
C LYS A 502 -52.28 -4.89 13.69
N LEU A 503 -51.35 -4.75 14.62
CA LEU A 503 -49.90 -4.94 14.44
C LEU A 503 -49.45 -6.10 15.31
N TYR A 504 -48.53 -6.93 14.81
CA TYR A 504 -47.76 -7.87 15.62
C TYR A 504 -46.48 -7.15 16.06
N ALA A 505 -46.40 -6.76 17.33
CA ALA A 505 -45.38 -5.84 17.84
C ALA A 505 -45.19 -6.02 19.36
N TRP A 506 -44.20 -5.35 19.95
CA TRP A 506 -44.08 -5.23 21.41
C TRP A 506 -45.38 -4.69 22.01
N ARG A 507 -45.92 -5.36 23.03
CA ARG A 507 -47.31 -5.17 23.46
C ARG A 507 -47.57 -3.86 24.22
N GLY A 508 -46.52 -3.14 24.60
CA GLY A 508 -46.59 -1.82 25.21
C GLY A 508 -46.62 -1.83 26.74
N PRO A 509 -46.46 -0.65 27.37
CA PRO A 509 -46.31 -0.50 28.82
C PRO A 509 -47.54 -0.96 29.63
N ASP A 510 -48.72 -1.07 29.01
CA ASP A 510 -49.94 -1.60 29.64
C ASP A 510 -49.81 -3.06 30.15
N TYR A 511 -48.75 -3.78 29.75
CA TYR A 511 -48.45 -5.16 30.17
C TYR A 511 -47.40 -5.24 31.30
N ILE A 512 -46.70 -4.15 31.63
CA ILE A 512 -45.64 -4.10 32.65
C ILE A 512 -46.17 -3.40 33.91
N ASN A 513 -46.23 -4.11 35.03
CA ASN A 513 -46.63 -3.57 36.34
C ASN A 513 -45.40 -3.25 37.20
N ASP A 514 -44.38 -4.12 37.14
CA ASP A 514 -43.06 -3.91 37.73
C ASP A 514 -41.98 -4.26 36.68
N PRO A 515 -41.23 -3.28 36.14
CA PRO A 515 -40.23 -3.53 35.11
C PRO A 515 -39.02 -4.34 35.60
N ALA A 516 -38.94 -4.66 36.90
CA ALA A 516 -37.94 -5.58 37.44
C ALA A 516 -38.38 -7.06 37.45
N THR A 517 -39.63 -7.39 37.08
CA THR A 517 -40.15 -8.78 37.06
C THR A 517 -41.14 -9.10 35.93
N ASP A 518 -41.60 -8.11 35.18
CA ASP A 518 -42.58 -8.28 34.11
C ASP A 518 -41.93 -8.00 32.74
N ASP A 519 -42.20 -8.84 31.74
CA ASP A 519 -42.01 -8.54 30.31
C ASP A 519 -43.33 -8.05 29.70
N ALA A 520 -43.28 -7.03 28.83
CA ALA A 520 -44.43 -6.77 27.96
C ALA A 520 -44.48 -7.77 26.80
N GLY A 521 -43.35 -8.24 26.27
CA GLY A 521 -43.27 -9.25 25.20
C GLY A 521 -43.95 -8.82 23.88
N VAL A 522 -44.00 -9.71 22.87
CA VAL A 522 -44.61 -9.41 21.56
C VAL A 522 -46.00 -10.05 21.43
N GLY A 523 -46.83 -9.46 20.57
CA GLY A 523 -48.10 -10.04 20.17
C GLY A 523 -48.96 -9.12 19.30
N TRP A 524 -50.14 -9.61 18.92
CA TRP A 524 -51.12 -8.79 18.22
C TRP A 524 -51.73 -7.73 19.14
N ILE A 525 -51.51 -6.47 18.80
CA ILE A 525 -52.15 -5.28 19.39
C ILE A 525 -52.97 -4.53 18.33
N ARG A 526 -53.90 -3.67 18.76
CA ARG A 526 -54.57 -2.72 17.84
C ARG A 526 -53.59 -1.61 17.47
N ALA A 527 -53.49 -1.25 16.19
CA ALA A 527 -52.49 -0.30 15.71
C ALA A 527 -52.65 1.12 16.32
N GLU A 528 -53.89 1.52 16.61
CA GLU A 528 -54.23 2.73 17.37
C GLU A 528 -53.59 2.80 18.78
N ASN A 529 -53.16 1.67 19.33
CA ASN A 529 -52.53 1.54 20.65
C ASN A 529 -51.00 1.31 20.57
N TRP A 530 -50.34 1.44 19.41
CA TRP A 530 -48.91 1.14 19.29
C TRP A 530 -48.03 2.07 20.14
N TRP A 531 -46.95 1.53 20.71
CA TRP A 531 -45.90 2.27 21.43
C TRP A 531 -44.51 1.85 20.91
N PRO A 532 -43.54 2.76 20.86
CA PRO A 532 -42.13 2.42 20.71
C PRO A 532 -41.59 1.71 21.97
N TYR A 533 -40.51 0.93 21.82
CA TYR A 533 -39.85 0.26 22.95
C TYR A 533 -39.09 1.29 23.80
N GLN A 534 -39.82 1.92 24.72
CA GLN A 534 -39.39 3.02 25.59
C GLN A 534 -40.20 3.03 26.90
N ARG A 535 -39.68 3.72 27.93
CA ARG A 535 -40.44 3.97 29.16
C ARG A 535 -41.74 4.74 28.88
N PRO A 536 -42.86 4.46 29.56
CA PRO A 536 -44.10 5.25 29.41
C PRO A 536 -43.95 6.73 29.81
N SER A 537 -42.91 7.08 30.57
CA SER A 537 -42.56 8.45 30.95
C SER A 537 -41.63 9.17 29.97
N PHE A 538 -41.04 8.46 28.99
CA PHE A 538 -40.10 8.97 27.99
C PHE A 538 -40.35 8.30 26.62
N VAL A 539 -41.55 8.49 26.06
CA VAL A 539 -42.02 7.70 24.90
C VAL A 539 -41.24 8.00 23.62
N THR A 540 -40.77 9.23 23.45
CA THR A 540 -39.86 9.64 22.38
C THR A 540 -39.18 10.95 22.81
N PRO A 541 -37.94 11.24 22.39
CA PRO A 541 -37.29 12.51 22.72
C PRO A 541 -38.12 13.72 22.21
N PRO A 542 -38.14 14.85 22.95
CA PRO A 542 -39.03 15.97 22.68
C PRO A 542 -38.51 16.88 21.54
N PHE A 543 -38.31 16.30 20.35
CA PHE A 543 -37.88 16.99 19.14
C PHE A 543 -38.13 16.13 17.89
N ALA A 544 -38.13 16.77 16.72
CA ALA A 544 -38.36 16.14 15.42
C ALA A 544 -37.46 14.92 15.13
N GLY A 545 -37.97 14.07 14.23
CA GLY A 545 -37.26 12.89 13.72
C GLY A 545 -36.04 13.28 12.89
N TYR A 546 -36.26 13.63 11.63
CA TYR A 546 -35.25 13.89 10.62
C TYR A 546 -34.26 15.02 10.97
N VAL A 547 -32.94 14.83 10.98
CA VAL A 547 -32.18 13.55 10.93
C VAL A 547 -31.92 13.01 12.34
N SER A 548 -31.64 11.71 12.46
CA SER A 548 -31.31 11.05 13.73
C SER A 548 -30.02 11.61 14.32
N GLY A 549 -30.14 12.32 15.44
CA GLY A 549 -28.98 12.93 16.10
C GLY A 549 -27.99 11.89 16.63
N HIS A 550 -28.47 10.72 17.09
CA HIS A 550 -27.56 9.64 17.52
C HIS A 550 -26.71 9.13 16.34
N SER A 551 -27.30 9.01 15.15
CA SER A 551 -26.60 8.60 13.93
C SER A 551 -25.53 9.62 13.52
N THR A 552 -25.84 10.92 13.60
CA THR A 552 -24.87 11.98 13.27
C THR A 552 -23.76 12.10 14.30
N TYR A 553 -24.07 12.14 15.61
CA TYR A 553 -23.05 12.13 16.67
C TYR A 553 -22.14 10.91 16.56
N SER A 554 -22.73 9.72 16.39
CA SER A 554 -21.98 8.46 16.44
C SER A 554 -21.16 8.22 15.19
N ARG A 555 -21.55 8.76 14.04
CA ARG A 555 -20.73 8.68 12.84
C ARG A 555 -19.59 9.70 12.89
N ALA A 556 -19.85 10.93 13.33
CA ALA A 556 -18.78 11.93 13.55
C ALA A 556 -17.75 11.44 14.58
N GLY A 557 -18.20 10.87 15.70
CA GLY A 557 -17.32 10.26 16.70
C GLY A 557 -16.50 9.09 16.15
N ALA A 558 -17.10 8.21 15.35
CA ALA A 558 -16.40 7.06 14.78
C ALA A 558 -15.29 7.45 13.79
N GLU A 559 -15.52 8.45 12.94
CA GLU A 559 -14.47 8.93 12.02
C GLU A 559 -13.36 9.68 12.78
N VAL A 560 -13.69 10.48 13.79
CA VAL A 560 -12.67 11.10 14.67
C VAL A 560 -11.83 10.05 15.38
N MET A 561 -12.43 9.00 15.97
CA MET A 561 -11.68 7.91 16.61
C MET A 561 -10.75 7.19 15.64
N THR A 562 -11.24 6.95 14.42
CA THR A 562 -10.49 6.29 13.34
C THR A 562 -9.25 7.10 12.97
N LEU A 563 -9.45 8.39 12.65
CA LEU A 563 -8.35 9.28 12.25
C LEU A 563 -7.38 9.53 13.43
N LEU A 564 -7.89 9.91 14.60
CA LEU A 564 -7.08 10.21 15.80
C LEU A 564 -6.10 9.08 16.17
N THR A 565 -6.53 7.82 16.05
CA THR A 565 -5.68 6.66 16.38
C THR A 565 -4.88 6.10 15.19
N GLY A 566 -5.12 6.60 13.97
CA GLY A 566 -4.54 6.06 12.73
C GLY A 566 -5.04 4.65 12.37
N ASP A 567 -6.12 4.18 13.00
CA ASP A 567 -6.61 2.81 12.88
C ASP A 567 -8.15 2.80 12.99
N ALA A 568 -8.83 2.05 12.11
CA ALA A 568 -10.28 1.92 12.15
C ALA A 568 -10.77 1.01 13.28
N PHE A 569 -9.90 0.15 13.81
CA PHE A 569 -10.25 -0.85 14.81
C PHE A 569 -10.17 -0.29 16.24
N PHE A 570 -11.03 -0.82 17.13
CA PHE A 570 -10.82 -0.67 18.56
C PHE A 570 -9.47 -1.30 18.96
N PRO A 571 -8.76 -0.80 19.98
CA PRO A 571 -7.44 -1.29 20.36
C PRO A 571 -7.39 -2.80 20.62
N GLY A 572 -6.50 -3.52 19.93
CA GLY A 572 -6.46 -5.00 19.97
C GLY A 572 -7.56 -5.70 19.15
N GLY A 573 -8.36 -4.93 18.42
CA GLY A 573 -9.38 -5.36 17.46
C GLY A 573 -10.73 -5.67 18.06
N MET A 574 -11.02 -5.20 19.28
CA MET A 574 -12.33 -5.43 19.89
C MET A 574 -12.67 -4.40 20.98
N GLY A 575 -13.77 -3.67 20.80
CA GLY A 575 -14.49 -3.00 21.88
C GLY A 575 -15.60 -3.91 22.41
N GLU A 576 -15.84 -3.89 23.73
CA GLU A 576 -16.84 -4.75 24.37
C GLU A 576 -17.70 -3.98 25.40
N PHE A 577 -18.99 -4.31 25.46
CA PHE A 577 -19.88 -3.93 26.56
C PHE A 577 -20.70 -5.14 27.05
N HIS A 578 -20.53 -5.52 28.32
CA HIS A 578 -21.21 -6.69 28.90
C HIS A 578 -22.56 -6.33 29.53
N ALA A 579 -23.62 -7.04 29.11
CA ALA A 579 -24.98 -6.93 29.62
C ALA A 579 -25.40 -8.23 30.35
N PRO A 580 -25.32 -8.26 31.70
CA PRO A 580 -25.64 -9.47 32.46
C PRO A 580 -27.14 -9.75 32.48
N ARG A 581 -27.48 -11.04 32.52
CA ARG A 581 -28.84 -11.56 32.54
C ARG A 581 -29.71 -10.93 33.64
N ASN A 582 -30.90 -10.45 33.28
CA ASN A 582 -31.90 -9.85 34.18
C ASN A 582 -31.35 -8.66 35.02
N GLU A 583 -30.18 -8.11 34.71
CA GLU A 583 -29.54 -7.00 35.46
C GLU A 583 -29.35 -5.72 34.63
N PHE A 584 -29.30 -5.81 33.29
CA PHE A 584 -29.07 -4.64 32.42
C PHE A 584 -30.35 -3.93 31.93
N LEU A 585 -31.40 -4.64 31.48
CA LEU A 585 -32.59 -3.95 30.98
C LEU A 585 -33.34 -3.29 32.14
N VAL A 586 -33.86 -2.09 31.87
CA VAL A 586 -34.54 -1.24 32.84
C VAL A 586 -35.91 -0.77 32.37
N PHE A 587 -36.31 -1.07 31.13
CA PHE A 587 -37.69 -0.85 30.64
C PHE A 587 -38.63 -2.02 31.00
N GLU A 588 -38.12 -3.25 30.97
CA GLU A 588 -38.79 -4.53 31.32
C GLU A 588 -37.74 -5.59 31.70
N GLU A 589 -38.15 -6.80 32.14
CA GLU A 589 -37.18 -7.82 32.55
C GLU A 589 -36.29 -8.34 31.39
N GLY A 590 -34.96 -8.29 31.59
CA GLY A 590 -33.96 -8.96 30.75
C GLY A 590 -32.55 -8.39 30.85
N PRO A 591 -31.63 -8.77 29.93
CA PRO A 591 -31.81 -9.80 28.90
C PRO A 591 -32.03 -11.19 29.51
N SER A 592 -32.61 -12.13 28.76
CA SER A 592 -32.94 -13.49 29.24
C SER A 592 -31.70 -14.41 29.37
N VAL A 593 -30.60 -14.03 28.72
CA VAL A 593 -29.26 -14.63 28.80
C VAL A 593 -28.22 -13.55 29.07
N ASP A 594 -27.03 -13.94 29.54
CA ASP A 594 -25.87 -13.05 29.55
C ASP A 594 -25.40 -12.83 28.10
N LEU A 595 -25.12 -11.58 27.71
CA LEU A 595 -24.55 -11.26 26.41
C LEU A 595 -23.56 -10.09 26.48
N THR A 596 -22.75 -9.93 25.45
CA THR A 596 -21.78 -8.84 25.32
C THR A 596 -21.93 -8.21 23.94
N LEU A 597 -22.19 -6.91 23.86
CA LEU A 597 -22.07 -6.18 22.60
C LEU A 597 -20.59 -6.10 22.25
N GLN A 598 -20.24 -6.40 20.99
CA GLN A 598 -18.86 -6.45 20.51
C GLN A 598 -18.75 -5.68 19.19
N TRP A 599 -17.63 -4.97 19.03
CA TRP A 599 -17.35 -4.13 17.85
C TRP A 599 -15.89 -4.32 17.43
N ALA A 600 -15.63 -4.59 16.15
CA ALA A 600 -14.25 -4.62 15.64
C ALA A 600 -13.74 -3.19 15.40
N THR A 601 -14.55 -2.36 14.74
CA THR A 601 -14.24 -0.98 14.37
C THR A 601 -15.13 0.04 15.05
N TYR A 602 -14.68 1.29 15.12
CA TYR A 602 -15.50 2.42 15.59
C TYR A 602 -16.74 2.61 14.69
N ARG A 603 -16.59 2.33 13.39
CA ARG A 603 -17.69 2.32 12.41
C ARG A 603 -18.77 1.29 12.77
N ASP A 604 -18.40 0.08 13.19
CA ASP A 604 -19.38 -0.95 13.61
C ASP A 604 -20.20 -0.52 14.84
N ALA A 605 -19.57 0.15 15.81
CA ALA A 605 -20.26 0.71 16.97
C ALA A 605 -21.25 1.82 16.56
N SER A 606 -20.84 2.68 15.61
CA SER A 606 -21.70 3.71 15.01
C SER A 606 -22.93 3.14 14.32
N ASP A 607 -22.76 2.10 13.51
CA ASP A 607 -23.86 1.46 12.77
C ASP A 607 -24.82 0.72 13.70
N GLN A 608 -24.30 0.04 14.73
CA GLN A 608 -25.10 -0.54 15.80
C GLN A 608 -25.88 0.54 16.62
N CYS A 609 -25.26 1.70 16.90
CA CYS A 609 -25.94 2.83 17.53
C CYS A 609 -27.12 3.33 16.69
N SER A 610 -26.92 3.47 15.38
CA SER A 610 -27.97 3.81 14.43
C SER A 610 -29.14 2.82 14.42
N LEU A 611 -28.87 1.52 14.25
CA LEU A 611 -29.89 0.45 14.24
C LEU A 611 -30.74 0.43 15.51
N SER A 612 -30.12 0.71 16.66
CA SER A 612 -30.80 0.77 17.96
C SER A 612 -31.99 1.74 18.01
N ARG A 613 -32.02 2.76 17.13
CA ARG A 613 -33.07 3.79 17.10
C ARG A 613 -34.32 3.34 16.34
N ILE A 614 -34.14 2.36 15.44
CA ILE A 614 -35.21 1.66 14.73
C ILE A 614 -35.84 0.61 15.65
N TRP A 615 -35.05 -0.25 16.30
CA TRP A 615 -35.57 -1.21 17.30
C TRP A 615 -36.17 -0.53 18.54
N GLY A 616 -35.58 0.57 19.01
CA GLY A 616 -36.17 1.43 20.06
C GLY A 616 -37.47 2.12 19.62
N GLY A 617 -37.86 2.06 18.34
CA GLY A 617 -39.13 2.56 17.83
C GLY A 617 -39.19 4.07 17.58
N ILE A 618 -38.09 4.81 17.69
CA ILE A 618 -38.07 6.28 17.76
C ILE A 618 -37.61 6.98 16.48
N HIS A 619 -36.93 6.29 15.57
CA HIS A 619 -36.48 6.80 14.26
C HIS A 619 -36.70 5.74 13.15
N PRO A 620 -37.22 6.10 11.96
CA PRO A 620 -37.19 5.26 10.76
C PRO A 620 -35.86 5.36 9.98
N PRO A 621 -35.60 4.48 9.01
CA PRO A 621 -34.41 4.55 8.13
C PRO A 621 -34.15 5.90 7.46
N ALA A 622 -35.19 6.65 7.10
CA ALA A 622 -35.10 7.98 6.51
C ALA A 622 -34.54 9.05 7.46
N ASP A 623 -34.68 8.88 8.78
CA ASP A 623 -33.98 9.75 9.74
C ASP A 623 -32.52 9.30 9.90
N ASP A 624 -32.24 8.01 9.78
CA ASP A 624 -30.94 7.41 10.09
C ASP A 624 -29.88 7.64 9.00
N ILE A 625 -30.13 7.20 7.77
CA ILE A 625 -29.10 7.20 6.71
C ILE A 625 -28.51 8.59 6.41
N PRO A 626 -29.31 9.66 6.21
CA PRO A 626 -28.74 11.00 6.03
C PRO A 626 -28.06 11.50 7.31
N GLY A 627 -28.50 11.02 8.48
CA GLY A 627 -27.82 11.27 9.75
C GLY A 627 -26.40 10.69 9.79
N ARG A 628 -26.21 9.44 9.34
CA ARG A 628 -24.87 8.80 9.18
C ARG A 628 -24.03 9.60 8.17
N ILE A 629 -24.54 9.83 6.96
CA ILE A 629 -23.82 10.54 5.87
C ILE A 629 -23.34 11.94 6.28
N ILE A 630 -24.13 12.66 7.09
CA ILE A 630 -23.73 13.97 7.61
C ILE A 630 -22.65 13.83 8.69
N GLY A 631 -22.77 12.86 9.59
CA GLY A 631 -21.75 12.62 10.61
C GLY A 631 -20.39 12.23 10.03
N GLU A 632 -20.37 11.49 8.92
CA GLU A 632 -19.12 11.02 8.28
C GLU A 632 -18.28 12.21 7.80
N LYS A 633 -18.94 13.21 7.23
CA LYS A 633 -18.32 14.48 6.80
C LYS A 633 -17.80 15.27 8.00
N ILE A 634 -18.67 15.53 8.97
CA ILE A 634 -18.36 16.35 10.15
C ILE A 634 -17.19 15.76 10.95
N GLY A 635 -17.08 14.44 11.06
CA GLY A 635 -15.96 13.79 11.75
C GLY A 635 -14.60 14.04 11.07
N VAL A 636 -14.55 13.92 9.74
CA VAL A 636 -13.34 14.17 8.93
C VAL A 636 -13.01 15.68 8.88
N GLU A 637 -14.02 16.52 8.66
CA GLU A 637 -13.90 17.98 8.59
C GLU A 637 -13.41 18.56 9.93
N ALA A 638 -13.95 18.10 11.06
CA ALA A 638 -13.49 18.51 12.39
C ALA A 638 -12.09 17.96 12.74
N PHE A 639 -11.71 16.78 12.24
CA PHE A 639 -10.36 16.23 12.42
C PHE A 639 -9.30 17.14 11.80
N HIS A 640 -9.36 17.38 10.49
CA HIS A 640 -8.37 18.21 9.79
C HIS A 640 -8.49 19.70 10.14
N TYR A 641 -9.64 20.17 10.63
CA TYR A 641 -9.76 21.52 11.15
C TYR A 641 -9.11 21.69 12.54
N ALA A 642 -9.15 20.68 13.41
CA ALA A 642 -8.42 20.69 14.68
C ALA A 642 -6.90 20.54 14.48
N GLU A 643 -6.49 19.68 13.55
CA GLU A 643 -5.10 19.38 13.20
C GLU A 643 -4.26 20.64 12.86
N ARG A 644 -4.86 21.61 12.14
CA ARG A 644 -4.26 22.92 11.81
C ARG A 644 -3.94 23.81 13.01
N TYR A 645 -4.41 23.46 14.21
CA TYR A 645 -4.00 24.13 15.45
C TYR A 645 -2.90 23.36 16.18
N PHE A 646 -2.74 22.06 15.90
CA PHE A 646 -1.83 21.17 16.62
C PHE A 646 -0.42 21.16 16.04
N TYR A 647 -0.31 21.39 14.73
CA TYR A 647 0.93 21.35 13.95
C TYR A 647 0.94 22.52 12.96
N ARG A 648 2.12 22.85 12.42
CA ARG A 648 2.28 23.89 11.39
C ARG A 648 2.58 23.28 10.02
N ASP A 649 2.11 24.00 9.02
CA ASP A 649 2.53 24.01 7.62
C ASP A 649 3.07 25.42 7.45
N GLN A 650 4.41 25.57 7.37
CA GLN A 650 5.10 26.87 7.48
C GLN A 650 5.49 27.46 6.11
N ASP A 651 5.52 26.67 5.03
CA ASP A 651 5.80 27.15 3.68
C ASP A 651 4.60 27.12 2.70
N GLU A 652 3.44 26.62 3.16
CA GLU A 652 2.15 26.55 2.46
C GLU A 652 2.08 25.49 1.34
N ASP A 653 2.81 24.37 1.45
CA ASP A 653 2.75 23.26 0.48
C ASP A 653 1.60 22.25 0.70
N GLY A 654 1.15 22.11 1.95
CA GLY A 654 0.02 21.26 2.35
C GLY A 654 0.35 20.09 3.28
N PHE A 655 1.63 19.82 3.59
CA PHE A 655 2.04 18.85 4.61
C PHE A 655 2.29 19.54 5.96
N PHE A 656 2.16 18.79 7.05
CA PHE A 656 2.49 19.30 8.39
C PHE A 656 3.91 18.90 8.80
N SER A 657 4.53 19.74 9.63
CA SER A 657 5.77 19.55 10.43
C SER A 657 5.98 18.21 11.16
N TYR A 658 5.03 17.27 11.15
CA TYR A 658 5.18 15.89 11.66
C TYR A 658 5.26 14.81 10.55
N GLU A 659 4.96 15.21 9.31
CA GLU A 659 4.99 14.42 8.07
C GLU A 659 6.14 14.91 7.16
N ASP A 660 6.37 16.23 7.13
CA ASP A 660 7.49 16.88 6.45
C ASP A 660 8.78 16.84 7.30
N CYS A 661 9.92 16.67 6.61
CA CYS A 661 11.27 16.61 7.13
C CYS A 661 12.07 17.93 6.98
N ASP A 662 11.60 18.93 6.21
CA ASP A 662 12.06 20.34 6.28
C ASP A 662 10.94 21.35 5.91
N ASP A 663 10.05 21.63 6.90
CA ASP A 663 8.94 22.63 6.99
C ASP A 663 9.38 24.10 6.78
N ASN A 664 10.23 24.33 5.78
CA ASN A 664 10.80 25.59 5.33
C ASN A 664 11.06 25.58 3.81
N ASN A 665 10.82 24.45 3.12
CA ASN A 665 11.23 24.16 1.76
C ASN A 665 10.18 23.31 1.01
N PRO A 666 9.27 23.93 0.21
CA PRO A 666 8.08 23.30 -0.40
C PRO A 666 8.40 22.45 -1.65
N GLY A 667 9.41 21.60 -1.50
CA GLY A 667 9.95 20.63 -2.45
C GLY A 667 10.71 19.50 -1.73
N VAL A 668 10.60 19.43 -0.41
CA VAL A 668 10.93 18.31 0.47
C VAL A 668 9.62 18.05 1.23
N ASN A 669 8.96 16.91 0.99
CA ASN A 669 7.69 16.51 1.61
C ASN A 669 7.27 15.10 1.12
N PRO A 670 6.33 14.40 1.79
CA PRO A 670 5.86 13.06 1.40
C PRO A 670 5.25 12.84 -0.01
N GLU A 671 5.03 13.88 -0.83
CA GLU A 671 4.66 13.74 -2.25
C GLU A 671 5.70 14.34 -3.23
N ALA A 672 6.89 14.70 -2.73
CA ALA A 672 8.00 15.19 -3.54
C ALA A 672 8.58 14.08 -4.44
N ILE A 673 9.55 14.45 -5.28
CA ILE A 673 10.26 13.50 -6.15
C ILE A 673 11.76 13.66 -5.88
N GLU A 674 12.38 12.57 -5.46
CA GLU A 674 13.82 12.45 -5.25
C GLU A 674 14.65 13.05 -6.39
N ILE A 675 15.60 13.90 -6.01
CA ILE A 675 16.59 14.52 -6.89
C ILE A 675 17.99 14.33 -6.30
N CYS A 676 18.97 14.13 -7.18
CA CYS A 676 20.36 13.85 -6.80
C CYS A 676 21.06 15.09 -6.18
N ASP A 677 20.76 15.39 -4.92
CA ASP A 677 21.35 16.49 -4.15
C ASP A 677 21.79 16.12 -2.71
N GLY A 678 21.53 14.89 -2.27
CA GLY A 678 21.92 14.38 -0.94
C GLY A 678 20.94 14.71 0.19
N ILE A 679 19.70 15.08 -0.14
CA ILE A 679 18.57 15.24 0.79
C ILE A 679 17.62 14.03 0.62
N ASP A 680 16.86 13.74 1.68
CA ASP A 680 15.67 12.87 1.68
C ASP A 680 14.50 13.78 1.26
N ASN A 681 14.18 13.84 -0.05
CA ASN A 681 13.18 14.78 -0.57
C ASN A 681 11.76 14.28 -0.33
N ASP A 682 11.50 12.99 -0.54
CA ASP A 682 10.17 12.39 -0.32
C ASP A 682 9.89 12.03 1.17
N CYS A 683 10.82 12.37 2.07
CA CYS A 683 10.78 12.11 3.51
C CYS A 683 10.58 10.62 3.88
N ASN A 684 10.89 9.66 2.99
CA ASN A 684 10.67 8.23 3.24
C ASN A 684 11.71 7.61 4.20
N GLY A 685 12.80 8.32 4.50
CA GLY A 685 13.91 7.86 5.35
C GLY A 685 15.11 7.31 4.58
N LEU A 686 15.13 7.49 3.26
CA LEU A 686 16.23 7.18 2.35
C LEU A 686 16.71 8.47 1.67
N ILE A 687 17.90 8.47 1.08
CA ILE A 687 18.50 9.66 0.44
C ILE A 687 18.95 9.27 -0.96
N ASP A 688 18.66 10.11 -1.95
CA ASP A 688 18.97 9.89 -3.36
C ASP A 688 18.35 8.55 -3.88
N ASP A 689 17.09 8.30 -3.52
CA ASP A 689 16.34 7.04 -3.68
C ASP A 689 15.45 7.00 -4.95
N ASP A 690 15.04 5.80 -5.39
CA ASP A 690 14.27 5.45 -6.61
C ASP A 690 14.71 6.12 -7.96
N ILE A 691 15.83 6.86 -7.97
CA ILE A 691 16.43 7.55 -9.10
C ILE A 691 17.44 6.69 -9.88
N THR A 692 17.88 7.20 -11.04
CA THR A 692 18.82 6.48 -11.91
C THR A 692 20.25 6.55 -11.36
N VAL A 693 20.76 5.42 -10.88
CA VAL A 693 22.18 5.24 -10.53
C VAL A 693 23.03 5.05 -11.79
N TYR A 694 24.11 5.83 -11.90
CA TYR A 694 25.17 5.73 -12.89
C TYR A 694 26.40 5.10 -12.24
N THR A 695 27.07 4.20 -12.97
CA THR A 695 28.38 3.67 -12.59
C THR A 695 29.47 4.42 -13.35
N TYR A 696 30.51 4.82 -12.62
CA TYR A 696 31.78 5.28 -13.16
C TYR A 696 32.94 4.49 -12.55
N PHE A 697 34.12 4.64 -13.14
CA PHE A 697 35.36 3.96 -12.76
C PHE A 697 36.48 5.00 -12.68
N LEU A 698 37.42 4.82 -11.77
CA LEU A 698 38.54 5.74 -11.56
C LEU A 698 39.41 5.83 -12.82
N ASP A 699 39.85 7.03 -13.16
CA ASP A 699 40.80 7.38 -14.23
C ASP A 699 41.91 8.22 -13.58
N THR A 700 42.97 7.55 -13.11
CA THR A 700 44.02 8.14 -12.28
C THR A 700 45.10 8.84 -13.11
N ASP A 701 45.37 8.41 -14.34
CA ASP A 701 46.40 9.00 -15.21
C ASP A 701 45.88 9.98 -16.29
N GLY A 702 44.59 9.91 -16.64
CA GLY A 702 43.90 10.84 -17.52
C GLY A 702 43.77 10.40 -18.99
N ASP A 703 43.91 9.11 -19.33
CA ASP A 703 43.82 8.62 -20.71
C ASP A 703 42.39 8.40 -21.24
N SER A 704 41.38 8.45 -20.35
CA SER A 704 39.94 8.22 -20.56
C SER A 704 39.42 6.77 -20.51
N PHE A 705 40.24 5.80 -20.12
CA PHE A 705 39.81 4.50 -19.61
C PHE A 705 39.80 4.50 -18.06
N GLY A 706 39.38 3.40 -17.43
CA GLY A 706 39.35 3.33 -15.97
C GLY A 706 39.22 1.92 -15.39
N ASP A 707 39.67 1.77 -14.13
CA ASP A 707 39.79 0.49 -13.43
C ASP A 707 38.47 -0.01 -12.81
N ALA A 708 38.16 -1.28 -13.08
CA ALA A 708 37.02 -2.00 -12.51
C ALA A 708 37.00 -2.07 -10.97
N ALA A 709 38.15 -2.03 -10.29
CA ALA A 709 38.22 -1.95 -8.83
C ALA A 709 38.05 -0.51 -8.28
N GLY A 710 38.27 0.51 -9.11
CA GLY A 710 37.96 1.93 -8.89
C GLY A 710 36.47 2.30 -9.07
N ARG A 711 35.56 1.32 -9.04
CA ARG A 711 34.11 1.53 -9.23
C ARG A 711 33.50 2.52 -8.23
N LEU A 712 32.81 3.53 -8.75
CA LEU A 712 31.95 4.47 -8.04
C LEU A 712 30.53 4.42 -8.61
N ASP A 713 29.54 4.19 -7.76
CA ASP A 713 28.11 4.34 -8.09
C ASP A 713 27.58 5.66 -7.54
N THR A 714 26.84 6.42 -8.36
CA THR A 714 26.30 7.74 -8.00
C THR A 714 25.07 8.08 -8.86
N CYS A 715 24.14 8.89 -8.34
CA CYS A 715 23.00 9.40 -9.10
C CYS A 715 23.36 10.52 -10.11
N LEU A 716 24.61 11.01 -10.11
CA LEU A 716 25.05 12.08 -11.00
C LEU A 716 25.18 11.58 -12.45
N ALA A 717 24.43 12.18 -13.38
CA ALA A 717 24.43 11.82 -14.81
C ALA A 717 25.70 12.26 -15.59
N THR A 718 26.70 12.83 -14.91
CA THR A 718 28.02 13.17 -15.46
C THR A 718 29.10 12.61 -14.55
N PRO A 719 30.17 12.01 -15.09
CA PRO A 719 31.27 11.49 -14.28
C PRO A 719 31.90 12.59 -13.40
N PRO A 720 32.23 12.28 -12.13
CA PRO A 720 33.07 13.14 -11.30
C PRO A 720 34.47 13.38 -11.90
N GLU A 721 35.19 14.40 -11.41
CA GLU A 721 36.56 14.66 -11.83
C GLU A 721 37.48 13.49 -11.43
N GLY A 722 38.21 12.92 -12.40
CA GLY A 722 39.02 11.70 -12.24
C GLY A 722 38.26 10.38 -12.39
N TYR A 723 37.10 10.38 -13.08
CA TYR A 723 36.31 9.18 -13.34
C TYR A 723 35.80 9.12 -14.79
N VAL A 724 35.58 7.91 -15.32
CA VAL A 724 35.00 7.65 -16.64
C VAL A 724 33.91 6.57 -16.62
N ASN A 725 33.22 6.37 -17.75
CA ASN A 725 32.05 5.50 -17.86
C ASN A 725 32.34 4.09 -18.45
N ASN A 726 33.56 3.60 -18.30
CA ASN A 726 33.99 2.30 -18.81
C ASN A 726 35.02 1.65 -17.86
N ASP A 727 35.08 0.32 -17.85
CA ASP A 727 35.88 -0.54 -16.97
C ASP A 727 36.94 -1.35 -17.73
N LEU A 728 37.54 -0.72 -18.75
CA LEU A 728 38.36 -1.41 -19.77
C LEU A 728 39.87 -1.23 -19.59
N ASP A 729 40.30 -0.53 -18.54
CA ASP A 729 41.72 -0.33 -18.24
C ASP A 729 42.32 -1.59 -17.59
N CYS A 730 43.56 -1.92 -17.95
CA CYS A 730 44.32 -3.00 -17.34
C CYS A 730 45.46 -2.53 -16.40
N ALA A 731 45.78 -1.23 -16.36
CA ALA A 731 46.67 -0.59 -15.40
C ALA A 731 46.49 0.96 -15.30
N ASP A 732 45.51 1.39 -14.48
CA ASP A 732 45.14 2.80 -14.13
C ASP A 732 46.30 3.74 -13.68
N ASP A 733 47.54 3.25 -13.55
CA ASP A 733 48.73 4.08 -13.29
C ASP A 733 49.74 4.20 -14.46
N ASP A 734 49.41 3.72 -15.67
CA ASP A 734 50.21 3.89 -16.89
C ASP A 734 49.38 3.99 -18.20
N ALA A 735 49.14 5.24 -18.65
CA ALA A 735 48.45 5.71 -19.86
C ALA A 735 48.93 5.17 -21.23
N ASN A 736 49.74 4.11 -21.23
CA ASN A 736 50.18 3.34 -22.38
C ASN A 736 49.61 1.90 -22.38
N LEU A 737 48.82 1.52 -21.36
CA LEU A 737 48.26 0.19 -21.13
C LEU A 737 46.71 0.23 -21.15
N ASN A 738 46.14 0.50 -22.33
CA ASN A 738 44.71 0.75 -22.51
C ASN A 738 44.20 0.30 -23.90
N PRO A 739 42.88 0.12 -24.12
CA PRO A 739 42.30 -0.33 -25.40
C PRO A 739 42.53 0.53 -26.65
N ASN A 740 43.24 1.66 -26.58
CA ASN A 740 43.70 2.46 -27.73
C ASN A 740 45.23 2.44 -27.92
N ALA A 741 45.97 1.70 -27.08
CA ALA A 741 47.42 1.57 -27.17
C ALA A 741 47.85 0.80 -28.44
N ILE A 742 49.17 0.67 -28.61
CA ILE A 742 49.76 -0.09 -29.70
C ILE A 742 50.77 -1.06 -29.10
N GLU A 743 50.50 -2.36 -29.27
CA GLU A 743 51.37 -3.46 -28.88
C GLU A 743 52.86 -3.22 -29.22
N VAL A 744 53.70 -3.40 -28.21
CA VAL A 744 55.16 -3.35 -28.31
C VAL A 744 55.77 -4.64 -27.76
N CYS A 745 56.87 -5.08 -28.38
CA CYS A 745 57.59 -6.32 -28.03
C CYS A 745 58.30 -6.20 -26.66
N ASP A 746 57.55 -6.29 -25.56
CA ASP A 746 58.06 -6.22 -24.18
C ASP A 746 57.47 -7.27 -23.21
N GLY A 747 56.49 -8.07 -23.65
CA GLY A 747 55.86 -9.11 -22.83
C GLY A 747 54.70 -8.64 -21.94
N ILE A 748 54.14 -7.46 -22.20
CA ILE A 748 52.90 -6.94 -21.62
C ILE A 748 51.77 -7.00 -22.66
N ASP A 749 50.52 -7.05 -22.19
CA ASP A 749 49.29 -6.84 -22.98
C ASP A 749 49.02 -5.32 -22.93
N ASN A 750 49.41 -4.59 -23.97
CA ASN A 750 49.35 -3.12 -23.97
C ASN A 750 47.96 -2.61 -24.38
N ASP A 751 47.30 -3.26 -25.35
CA ASP A 751 45.95 -2.88 -25.78
C ASP A 751 44.80 -3.52 -24.94
N CYS A 752 45.16 -4.15 -23.82
CA CYS A 752 44.27 -4.82 -22.87
C CYS A 752 43.32 -5.86 -23.50
N ASN A 753 43.63 -6.41 -24.69
CA ASN A 753 42.71 -7.30 -25.41
C ASN A 753 42.67 -8.74 -24.86
N GLY A 754 43.62 -9.11 -23.98
CA GLY A 754 43.80 -10.45 -23.44
C GLY A 754 44.87 -11.28 -24.17
N ALA A 755 45.70 -10.63 -24.97
CA ALA A 755 46.85 -11.21 -25.68
C ALA A 755 48.11 -10.37 -25.41
N ILE A 756 49.27 -11.03 -25.34
CA ILE A 756 50.56 -10.40 -25.09
C ILE A 756 51.37 -10.45 -26.39
N ASP A 757 52.05 -9.35 -26.73
CA ASP A 757 52.89 -9.21 -27.92
C ASP A 757 52.11 -9.51 -29.23
N ASP A 758 50.86 -9.02 -29.33
CA ASP A 758 49.92 -9.23 -30.44
C ASP A 758 50.13 -8.20 -31.59
N GLY A 759 49.57 -8.46 -32.78
CA GLY A 759 49.59 -7.53 -33.94
C GLY A 759 50.97 -7.25 -34.58
N ILE A 760 52.07 -7.53 -33.89
CA ILE A 760 53.45 -7.18 -34.27
C ILE A 760 54.11 -8.21 -35.21
N THR A 761 55.28 -7.84 -35.75
CA THR A 761 56.03 -8.68 -36.69
C THR A 761 56.94 -9.67 -35.95
N LEU A 762 56.71 -10.97 -36.17
CA LEU A 762 57.60 -12.04 -35.71
C LEU A 762 58.73 -12.31 -36.72
N TYR A 763 59.90 -12.65 -36.19
CA TYR A 763 61.12 -13.04 -36.89
C TYR A 763 61.52 -14.46 -36.45
N SER A 764 61.84 -15.32 -37.41
CA SER A 764 62.31 -16.69 -37.17
C SER A 764 63.84 -16.77 -37.25
N TYR A 765 64.48 -17.40 -36.27
CA TYR A 765 65.92 -17.66 -36.25
C TYR A 765 66.22 -19.14 -36.00
N PHE A 766 67.38 -19.60 -36.49
CA PHE A 766 67.77 -21.01 -36.55
C PHE A 766 69.02 -21.26 -35.72
N LEU A 767 69.14 -22.38 -35.01
CA LEU A 767 70.29 -22.63 -34.13
C LEU A 767 71.61 -22.66 -34.94
N ASP A 768 72.65 -22.01 -34.42
CA ASP A 768 74.03 -22.00 -34.90
C ASP A 768 74.90 -22.54 -33.76
N GLN A 769 75.16 -23.86 -33.76
CA GLN A 769 75.74 -24.56 -32.61
C GLN A 769 77.27 -24.60 -32.61
N ASP A 770 77.92 -24.53 -33.78
CA ASP A 770 79.39 -24.52 -33.87
C ASP A 770 80.00 -23.12 -34.08
N GLY A 771 79.20 -22.13 -34.48
CA GLY A 771 79.55 -20.71 -34.50
C GLY A 771 80.09 -20.17 -35.82
N ASP A 772 79.74 -20.78 -36.96
CA ASP A 772 80.20 -20.33 -38.29
C ASP A 772 79.34 -19.21 -38.91
N GLY A 773 78.09 -19.04 -38.45
CA GLY A 773 77.13 -18.03 -38.91
C GLY A 773 76.00 -18.55 -39.81
N PHE A 774 75.96 -19.85 -40.12
CA PHE A 774 74.83 -20.51 -40.76
C PHE A 774 73.99 -21.27 -39.71
N GLY A 775 72.70 -21.50 -40.01
CA GLY A 775 71.76 -22.07 -39.06
C GLY A 775 71.12 -23.38 -39.50
N SER A 776 70.81 -24.24 -38.54
CA SER A 776 70.17 -25.54 -38.75
C SER A 776 68.66 -25.41 -38.93
N ILE A 777 68.16 -25.87 -40.09
CA ILE A 777 66.70 -25.91 -40.38
C ILE A 777 65.90 -26.81 -39.41
N ALA A 778 66.58 -27.65 -38.62
CA ALA A 778 65.95 -28.56 -37.66
C ALA A 778 65.52 -27.89 -36.34
N GLN A 779 66.05 -26.70 -36.01
CA GLN A 779 65.84 -26.04 -34.72
C GLN A 779 65.58 -24.54 -34.90
N VAL A 780 64.32 -24.13 -34.75
CA VAL A 780 63.85 -22.75 -35.01
C VAL A 780 63.18 -22.14 -33.78
N ILE A 781 63.36 -20.82 -33.60
CA ILE A 781 62.68 -19.96 -32.63
C ILE A 781 62.02 -18.78 -33.35
N ASP A 782 60.77 -18.49 -33.01
CA ASP A 782 60.07 -17.25 -33.42
C ASP A 782 60.12 -16.22 -32.28
N THR A 783 60.36 -14.95 -32.60
CA THR A 783 60.36 -13.83 -31.63
C THR A 783 60.04 -12.50 -32.32
N CYS A 784 59.42 -11.55 -31.62
CA CYS A 784 59.22 -10.19 -32.12
C CYS A 784 60.50 -9.33 -32.16
N LEU A 785 61.63 -9.84 -31.65
CA LEU A 785 62.92 -9.16 -31.70
C LEU A 785 63.57 -9.23 -33.10
N ALA A 786 63.82 -8.07 -33.70
CA ALA A 786 64.40 -7.92 -35.03
C ALA A 786 65.93 -8.21 -35.13
N ALA A 787 66.53 -8.81 -34.08
CA ALA A 787 67.91 -9.26 -34.06
C ALA A 787 67.98 -10.72 -33.56
N PRO A 788 68.85 -11.57 -34.12
CA PRO A 788 69.00 -12.94 -33.68
C PRO A 788 69.45 -13.03 -32.21
N PRO A 789 68.88 -13.94 -31.41
CA PRO A 789 69.43 -14.30 -30.10
C PRO A 789 70.84 -14.89 -30.21
N ASP A 790 71.65 -14.73 -29.15
CA ASP A 790 72.99 -15.34 -29.08
C ASP A 790 72.92 -16.87 -29.31
N GLY A 791 73.67 -17.38 -30.29
CA GLY A 791 73.67 -18.79 -30.71
C GLY A 791 72.64 -19.16 -31.78
N PHE A 792 72.05 -18.17 -32.47
CA PHE A 792 71.14 -18.40 -33.59
C PHE A 792 71.51 -17.53 -34.81
N ALA A 793 71.40 -18.10 -36.00
CA ALA A 793 71.56 -17.43 -37.28
C ALA A 793 70.21 -17.00 -37.89
N SER A 794 70.25 -16.00 -38.78
CA SER A 794 69.08 -15.51 -39.54
C SER A 794 68.85 -16.26 -40.86
N ASN A 795 69.41 -17.45 -41.00
CA ASN A 795 69.36 -18.28 -42.20
C ASN A 795 69.29 -19.76 -41.82
N ALA A 796 68.82 -20.61 -42.73
CA ALA A 796 68.70 -22.05 -42.55
C ALA A 796 69.51 -22.78 -43.64
N GLN A 797 70.84 -22.68 -43.58
CA GLN A 797 71.76 -23.04 -44.68
C GLN A 797 72.88 -24.01 -44.27
N ASP A 798 72.84 -24.52 -43.04
CA ASP A 798 73.74 -25.55 -42.52
C ASP A 798 73.12 -26.95 -42.70
N CYS A 799 73.94 -27.95 -43.05
CA CYS A 799 73.56 -29.36 -43.14
C CYS A 799 74.20 -30.28 -42.09
N ASP A 800 75.24 -29.86 -41.37
CA ASP A 800 75.84 -30.54 -40.22
C ASP A 800 76.34 -29.52 -39.18
N ASP A 801 75.39 -29.08 -38.34
CA ASP A 801 75.42 -28.19 -37.14
C ASP A 801 76.34 -28.71 -36.01
N SER A 802 77.46 -29.29 -36.39
CA SER A 802 78.56 -29.80 -35.58
C SER A 802 79.93 -29.74 -36.29
N ASN A 803 79.99 -29.23 -37.53
CA ASN A 803 81.16 -29.19 -38.40
C ASN A 803 81.22 -27.89 -39.23
N PRO A 804 82.07 -26.89 -38.86
CA PRO A 804 82.10 -25.54 -39.47
C PRO A 804 82.82 -25.48 -40.83
N LEU A 805 82.65 -26.54 -41.63
CA LEU A 805 83.12 -26.77 -42.99
C LEU A 805 82.04 -27.49 -43.84
N ALA A 806 80.80 -27.61 -43.34
CA ALA A 806 79.68 -28.32 -43.96
C ALA A 806 78.43 -27.42 -44.06
N TYR A 807 78.56 -26.32 -44.82
CA TYR A 807 77.53 -25.30 -45.01
C TYR A 807 77.33 -24.99 -46.50
N LEU A 808 76.15 -24.49 -46.86
CA LEU A 808 75.76 -24.27 -48.25
C LEU A 808 76.73 -23.33 -49.02
N GLY A 809 77.58 -23.91 -49.87
CA GLY A 809 78.60 -23.19 -50.64
C GLY A 809 79.99 -23.10 -50.02
N ALA A 810 80.35 -24.00 -49.09
CA ALA A 810 81.75 -24.27 -48.75
C ALA A 810 82.52 -24.90 -49.95
N PRO A 811 83.87 -25.00 -49.92
CA PRO A 811 84.65 -25.60 -51.00
C PRO A 811 84.93 -27.10 -50.77
N GLU A 812 84.53 -27.94 -51.72
CA GLU A 812 84.81 -29.39 -51.76
C GLU A 812 86.31 -29.78 -51.66
N LEU A 813 86.57 -30.92 -51.04
CA LEU A 813 87.88 -31.54 -50.84
C LEU A 813 87.82 -33.04 -51.22
N CYS A 814 88.90 -33.65 -51.74
CA CYS A 814 88.90 -35.09 -52.07
C CYS A 814 89.19 -35.91 -50.79
N ASP A 815 88.23 -35.98 -49.87
CA ASP A 815 88.36 -36.69 -48.58
C ASP A 815 87.16 -37.57 -48.16
N GLY A 816 86.05 -37.55 -48.91
CA GLY A 816 84.89 -38.42 -48.74
C GLY A 816 83.71 -37.82 -47.98
N ILE A 817 83.62 -36.48 -47.93
CA ILE A 817 82.54 -35.70 -47.29
C ILE A 817 81.81 -34.84 -48.35
N ASP A 818 80.55 -34.47 -48.07
CA ASP A 818 79.76 -33.45 -48.76
C ASP A 818 79.96 -32.13 -47.98
N ASN A 819 80.81 -31.23 -48.48
CA ASN A 819 81.16 -29.98 -47.79
C ASN A 819 80.23 -28.83 -48.17
N ASP A 820 79.83 -28.72 -49.44
CA ASP A 820 78.99 -27.61 -49.91
C ASP A 820 77.48 -27.82 -49.71
N CYS A 821 77.09 -28.95 -49.11
CA CYS A 821 75.71 -29.38 -48.81
C CYS A 821 74.83 -29.64 -50.05
N ASN A 822 75.39 -29.88 -51.25
CA ASN A 822 74.57 -30.10 -52.45
C ASN A 822 73.95 -31.51 -52.57
N GLY A 823 74.41 -32.49 -51.79
CA GLY A 823 73.98 -33.90 -51.86
C GLY A 823 74.92 -34.80 -52.66
N SER A 824 76.16 -34.36 -52.88
CA SER A 824 77.23 -35.04 -53.62
C SER A 824 78.51 -35.10 -52.77
N ILE A 825 79.42 -36.02 -53.06
CA ILE A 825 80.68 -36.19 -52.29
C ILE A 825 81.87 -36.10 -53.27
N ASP A 826 82.92 -35.38 -52.86
CA ASP A 826 84.17 -35.15 -53.62
C ASP A 826 83.93 -34.48 -55.00
N ASP A 827 82.94 -33.59 -55.09
CA ASP A 827 82.37 -33.03 -56.33
C ASP A 827 83.10 -31.74 -56.79
N GLY A 828 82.98 -31.39 -58.08
CA GLY A 828 83.69 -30.26 -58.70
C GLY A 828 85.22 -30.43 -58.84
N LEU A 829 85.79 -31.53 -58.32
CA LEU A 829 87.23 -31.78 -58.27
C LEU A 829 87.79 -32.33 -59.60
N ALA A 830 89.07 -32.04 -59.86
CA ALA A 830 89.73 -32.39 -61.12
C ALA A 830 90.20 -33.85 -61.15
N THR A 831 89.55 -34.68 -61.96
CA THR A 831 89.96 -36.06 -62.23
C THR A 831 91.02 -36.17 -63.32
N SER A 832 91.90 -37.17 -63.20
CA SER A 832 92.92 -37.55 -64.18
C SER A 832 92.75 -39.01 -64.60
N SER A 833 92.87 -39.26 -65.90
CA SER A 833 92.73 -40.58 -66.54
C SER A 833 94.10 -41.13 -66.95
N TYR A 834 94.35 -42.42 -66.68
CA TYR A 834 95.55 -43.13 -67.12
C TYR A 834 95.19 -44.48 -67.75
N PHE A 835 96.01 -44.96 -68.69
CA PHE A 835 95.71 -46.08 -69.59
C PHE A 835 96.82 -47.13 -69.52
N LEU A 836 96.48 -48.41 -69.66
CA LEU A 836 97.46 -49.50 -69.59
C LEU A 836 98.42 -49.46 -70.80
N ASP A 837 99.73 -49.55 -70.57
CA ASP A 837 100.78 -49.71 -71.59
C ASP A 837 101.38 -51.11 -71.44
N GLN A 838 101.06 -52.03 -72.37
CA GLN A 838 101.41 -53.44 -72.19
C GLN A 838 102.66 -53.89 -72.96
N ASP A 839 103.02 -53.25 -74.08
CA ASP A 839 104.22 -53.59 -74.89
C ASP A 839 105.43 -52.65 -74.65
N SER A 840 105.22 -51.53 -73.93
CA SER A 840 106.22 -50.55 -73.50
C SER A 840 106.79 -49.65 -74.59
N ASP A 841 106.01 -49.31 -75.62
CA ASP A 841 106.37 -48.27 -76.61
C ASP A 841 106.08 -46.82 -76.15
N GLY A 842 105.11 -46.62 -75.24
CA GLY A 842 104.74 -45.34 -74.64
C GLY A 842 103.38 -44.76 -75.08
N TYR A 843 102.65 -45.45 -75.97
CA TYR A 843 101.21 -45.37 -76.08
C TYR A 843 100.55 -46.44 -75.16
N GLY A 844 99.21 -46.52 -75.13
CA GLY A 844 98.48 -47.48 -74.31
C GLY A 844 97.02 -47.65 -74.73
N ASP A 845 96.39 -48.73 -74.27
CA ASP A 845 95.03 -49.13 -74.66
C ASP A 845 93.97 -48.14 -74.14
N ALA A 846 93.32 -47.44 -75.07
CA ALA A 846 92.20 -46.54 -74.82
C ALA A 846 91.02 -47.23 -74.10
N ALA A 847 90.85 -48.54 -74.26
CA ALA A 847 89.78 -49.33 -73.67
C ALA A 847 90.06 -49.80 -72.23
N ILE A 848 91.28 -49.60 -71.70
CA ILE A 848 91.68 -50.00 -70.34
C ILE A 848 92.21 -48.78 -69.57
N SER A 849 91.29 -47.85 -69.29
CA SER A 849 91.54 -46.64 -68.50
C SER A 849 91.26 -46.81 -66.99
N LEU A 850 91.79 -45.86 -66.21
CA LEU A 850 91.59 -45.71 -64.77
C LEU A 850 91.51 -44.21 -64.43
N ASP A 851 90.36 -43.78 -63.93
CA ASP A 851 90.06 -42.38 -63.54
C ASP A 851 90.20 -42.18 -62.02
N THR A 852 90.75 -41.04 -61.57
CA THR A 852 90.96 -40.73 -60.15
C THR A 852 91.19 -39.22 -59.89
N CYS A 853 90.94 -38.71 -58.68
CA CYS A 853 91.34 -37.34 -58.28
C CYS A 853 92.86 -37.19 -58.04
N LEU A 854 93.65 -38.27 -58.20
CA LEU A 854 95.10 -38.28 -58.01
C LEU A 854 95.85 -37.83 -59.27
N ALA A 855 96.74 -36.84 -59.11
CA ALA A 855 97.42 -36.13 -60.21
C ALA A 855 98.69 -36.80 -60.77
N THR A 856 98.93 -38.10 -60.53
CA THR A 856 100.08 -38.83 -61.07
C THR A 856 99.74 -40.30 -61.39
N PRO A 857 100.24 -40.87 -62.51
CA PRO A 857 99.89 -42.22 -62.94
C PRO A 857 100.29 -43.31 -61.93
N PRO A 858 99.39 -44.28 -61.66
CA PRO A 858 99.73 -45.54 -60.99
C PRO A 858 100.73 -46.39 -61.80
N GLU A 859 101.47 -47.26 -61.11
CA GLU A 859 102.49 -48.12 -61.74
C GLU A 859 101.85 -49.09 -62.76
N GLY A 860 102.36 -49.04 -64.01
CA GLY A 860 101.83 -49.81 -65.15
C GLY A 860 100.91 -49.03 -66.09
N TYR A 861 100.58 -47.77 -65.78
CA TYR A 861 99.70 -46.93 -66.60
C TYR A 861 100.42 -45.67 -67.12
N VAL A 862 100.08 -45.24 -68.34
CA VAL A 862 100.56 -44.02 -69.00
C VAL A 862 99.42 -43.02 -69.22
N ALA A 863 99.73 -41.75 -69.47
CA ALA A 863 98.71 -40.71 -69.72
C ALA A 863 98.24 -40.62 -71.19
N ASN A 864 98.62 -41.59 -72.03
CA ASN A 864 98.58 -41.51 -73.49
C ASN A 864 97.81 -42.69 -74.11
N GLY A 865 96.53 -42.81 -73.76
CA GLY A 865 95.65 -43.90 -74.21
C GLY A 865 95.13 -43.73 -75.62
N MET A 866 96.02 -43.72 -76.60
CA MET A 866 95.66 -43.56 -78.02
C MET A 866 96.17 -44.70 -78.92
N ASP A 867 96.63 -45.80 -78.34
CA ASP A 867 96.94 -47.00 -79.13
C ASP A 867 95.64 -47.68 -79.62
N CYS A 868 95.66 -48.25 -80.82
CA CYS A 868 94.55 -49.04 -81.38
C CYS A 868 94.90 -50.52 -81.65
N ASP A 869 96.12 -50.97 -81.32
CA ASP A 869 96.53 -52.36 -81.05
C ASP A 869 97.75 -52.40 -80.08
N ASP A 870 97.48 -52.22 -78.77
CA ASP A 870 98.42 -52.27 -77.61
C ASP A 870 99.17 -53.63 -77.44
N THR A 871 99.18 -54.46 -78.48
CA THR A 871 100.01 -55.67 -78.59
C THR A 871 101.08 -55.59 -79.69
N GLN A 872 101.12 -54.49 -80.45
CA GLN A 872 102.05 -54.28 -81.56
C GLN A 872 102.45 -52.79 -81.74
N SER A 873 103.64 -52.41 -81.27
CA SER A 873 104.34 -51.10 -81.44
C SER A 873 104.58 -50.60 -82.90
N THR A 874 103.60 -50.74 -83.78
CA THR A 874 103.59 -50.37 -85.20
C THR A 874 102.21 -49.89 -85.70
N ILE A 875 101.19 -49.91 -84.84
CA ILE A 875 99.84 -49.37 -85.09
C ILE A 875 99.55 -48.38 -83.95
N ASN A 876 99.73 -47.08 -84.19
CA ASN A 876 99.49 -46.01 -83.21
C ASN A 876 99.30 -44.67 -83.96
N PRO A 877 98.92 -43.56 -83.30
CA PRO A 877 98.50 -42.32 -84.00
C PRO A 877 99.58 -41.62 -84.83
N ASP A 878 100.85 -41.95 -84.60
CA ASP A 878 101.99 -41.44 -85.41
C ASP A 878 102.19 -42.22 -86.72
N ALA A 879 101.39 -43.26 -86.99
CA ALA A 879 101.34 -43.96 -88.27
C ALA A 879 100.63 -43.14 -89.38
N GLU A 880 100.59 -43.69 -90.60
CA GLU A 880 99.93 -43.08 -91.76
C GLU A 880 98.70 -43.89 -92.19
N GLU A 881 97.57 -43.21 -92.41
CA GLU A 881 96.36 -43.82 -92.98
C GLU A 881 96.63 -44.46 -94.34
N VAL A 882 96.39 -45.76 -94.41
CA VAL A 882 96.46 -46.56 -95.64
C VAL A 882 95.09 -47.15 -95.94
N LEU A 883 94.76 -47.23 -97.23
CA LEU A 883 93.44 -47.65 -97.69
C LEU A 883 93.32 -49.19 -97.71
N ASP A 884 93.61 -49.83 -96.58
CA ASP A 884 93.51 -51.27 -96.34
C ASP A 884 92.24 -51.70 -95.58
N SER A 885 91.47 -50.71 -95.07
CA SER A 885 90.23 -50.84 -94.28
C SER A 885 90.44 -51.13 -92.79
N LEU A 886 91.66 -50.92 -92.28
CA LEU A 886 91.92 -50.59 -90.89
C LEU A 886 92.03 -49.05 -90.75
N ASP A 887 92.16 -48.59 -89.52
CA ASP A 887 92.32 -47.18 -89.11
C ASP A 887 93.72 -47.07 -88.49
N ASN A 888 94.74 -47.16 -89.35
CA ASN A 888 96.12 -47.45 -88.95
C ASN A 888 96.74 -46.35 -88.09
N ASN A 889 96.22 -45.11 -88.18
CA ASN A 889 96.60 -44.02 -87.27
C ASN A 889 95.47 -43.57 -86.32
N CYS A 890 94.52 -44.46 -86.05
CA CYS A 890 93.54 -44.35 -84.97
C CYS A 890 92.69 -43.05 -85.00
N ASN A 891 92.35 -42.52 -86.19
CA ASN A 891 91.57 -41.27 -86.34
C ASN A 891 90.04 -41.48 -86.46
N GLY A 892 89.59 -42.72 -86.68
CA GLY A 892 88.25 -43.23 -86.36
C GLY A 892 87.02 -42.76 -87.18
N MET A 893 87.14 -41.97 -88.25
CA MET A 893 86.04 -41.04 -88.60
C MET A 893 84.66 -41.60 -89.11
N ILE A 894 83.52 -41.32 -88.35
CA ILE A 894 82.01 -41.51 -88.61
C ILE A 894 80.81 -40.54 -88.07
N ASP A 895 79.89 -40.79 -87.05
CA ASP A 895 78.37 -40.40 -86.98
C ASP A 895 77.67 -39.72 -85.66
N GLU A 896 76.35 -39.26 -85.58
CA GLU A 896 75.67 -38.41 -84.45
C GLU A 896 74.07 -38.26 -84.17
N GLY A 897 73.54 -37.71 -82.99
CA GLY A 897 72.25 -36.86 -82.82
C GLY A 897 71.07 -36.94 -81.68
N LEU A 898 70.40 -35.77 -81.27
CA LEU A 898 68.93 -35.45 -80.82
C LEU A 898 68.32 -35.17 -79.32
N VAL A 899 67.06 -34.57 -79.10
CA VAL A 899 66.37 -33.98 -77.82
C VAL A 899 64.74 -33.87 -77.80
N SER A 900 63.74 -33.36 -76.93
CA SER A 900 63.35 -32.59 -75.61
C SER A 900 61.74 -32.67 -75.27
N THR A 901 60.78 -32.16 -74.35
CA THR A 901 60.33 -31.13 -73.22
C THR A 901 59.02 -31.59 -72.35
N TYR A 902 58.02 -30.98 -71.53
CA TYR A 902 57.32 -29.66 -71.04
C TYR A 902 56.31 -29.72 -69.72
N SER A 903 55.31 -28.79 -69.32
CA SER A 903 54.60 -28.56 -67.92
C SER A 903 53.04 -28.03 -67.66
N PRO A 904 52.38 -27.87 -66.40
CA PRO A 904 50.86 -27.69 -66.00
C PRO A 904 50.17 -26.55 -64.99
N GLU A 905 48.99 -26.72 -64.22
CA GLU A 905 47.87 -25.71 -63.69
C GLU A 905 47.04 -25.79 -62.23
N PRO A 906 46.01 -24.89 -61.77
CA PRO A 906 45.41 -24.58 -60.32
C PRO A 906 43.81 -24.56 -59.83
N VAL A 907 43.29 -23.85 -58.70
CA VAL A 907 42.04 -24.11 -57.74
C VAL A 907 41.09 -22.92 -57.03
N HIS A 908 39.84 -23.16 -56.36
CA HIS A 908 38.69 -22.34 -55.62
C HIS A 908 37.34 -23.09 -54.96
N TRP A 909 36.21 -22.48 -54.35
CA TRP A 909 35.03 -23.07 -53.46
C TRP A 909 33.51 -22.43 -53.31
N GLU A 910 32.35 -23.14 -52.93
CA GLU A 910 30.84 -22.74 -52.69
C GLU A 910 29.75 -23.76 -51.99
N LEU A 911 28.49 -23.35 -51.58
CA LEU A 911 27.32 -24.20 -51.06
C LEU A 911 25.86 -23.77 -51.48
N PHE A 912 24.90 -24.68 -51.79
CA PHE A 912 23.45 -24.36 -52.08
C PHE A 912 22.50 -25.59 -52.22
N PRO A 913 21.15 -25.49 -52.16
CA PRO A 913 20.34 -24.37 -51.68
C PRO A 913 20.23 -24.38 -50.16
N ASN A 914 20.20 -23.19 -49.56
CA ASN A 914 19.99 -22.99 -48.14
C ASN A 914 19.00 -21.82 -47.97
N PRO A 915 17.79 -22.01 -47.39
CA PRO A 915 17.24 -23.25 -46.83
C PRO A 915 17.09 -24.42 -47.81
N VAL A 916 17.15 -25.63 -47.26
CA VAL A 916 17.05 -26.94 -47.93
C VAL A 916 15.72 -27.63 -47.58
N ARG A 917 15.34 -28.66 -48.35
CA ARG A 917 14.21 -29.57 -48.04
C ARG A 917 14.64 -31.04 -47.92
N GLU A 918 15.47 -31.51 -48.84
CA GLU A 918 15.84 -32.93 -48.94
C GLU A 918 17.32 -33.13 -49.26
N GLU A 919 17.86 -32.45 -50.26
CA GLU A 919 19.27 -32.55 -50.66
C GLU A 919 19.98 -31.19 -50.65
N LEU A 920 21.20 -31.13 -50.11
CA LEU A 920 22.08 -29.97 -50.12
C LEU A 920 23.30 -30.23 -51.02
N THR A 921 23.59 -29.34 -51.97
CA THR A 921 24.80 -29.37 -52.79
C THR A 921 25.96 -28.62 -52.14
N LEU A 922 27.16 -29.16 -52.33
CA LEU A 922 28.44 -28.57 -51.97
C LEU A 922 29.30 -28.52 -53.24
N GLN A 923 29.97 -27.40 -53.54
CA GLN A 923 30.68 -27.20 -54.81
C GLN A 923 32.04 -26.53 -54.57
N SER A 924 33.07 -26.92 -55.31
CA SER A 924 34.46 -26.43 -55.19
C SER A 924 35.33 -27.19 -56.18
N ASN A 925 36.42 -26.62 -56.72
CA ASN A 925 37.39 -27.44 -57.45
C ASN A 925 38.47 -28.07 -56.52
N TYR A 926 38.26 -28.07 -55.20
CA TYR A 926 38.87 -29.05 -54.29
C TYR A 926 38.52 -30.46 -54.75
N THR A 927 39.50 -31.37 -54.66
CA THR A 927 39.35 -32.76 -55.12
C THR A 927 39.69 -33.73 -53.99
N GLY A 928 38.79 -34.67 -53.72
CA GLY A 928 38.91 -35.65 -52.65
C GLY A 928 37.64 -35.82 -51.80
N ALA A 929 37.71 -36.72 -50.82
CA ALA A 929 36.60 -36.96 -49.89
C ALA A 929 36.52 -35.91 -48.78
N VAL A 930 35.29 -35.59 -48.39
CA VAL A 930 34.95 -34.80 -47.20
C VAL A 930 34.00 -35.58 -46.30
N VAL A 931 34.06 -35.36 -44.99
CA VAL A 931 33.13 -35.91 -44.01
C VAL A 931 32.21 -34.78 -43.53
N ALA A 932 30.93 -34.91 -43.82
CA ALA A 932 29.85 -34.01 -43.45
C ALA A 932 29.21 -34.46 -42.13
N ARG A 933 29.15 -33.58 -41.13
CA ARG A 933 28.48 -33.81 -39.84
C ARG A 933 27.39 -32.77 -39.62
N LEU A 934 26.23 -33.20 -39.11
CA LEU A 934 25.08 -32.35 -38.89
C LEU A 934 24.64 -32.39 -37.43
N TYR A 935 24.47 -31.21 -36.83
CA TYR A 935 24.06 -31.03 -35.43
C TYR A 935 22.78 -30.20 -35.37
N SER A 936 21.80 -30.60 -34.54
CA SER A 936 20.56 -29.84 -34.35
C SER A 936 20.80 -28.54 -33.56
N GLY A 937 19.81 -27.65 -33.52
CA GLY A 937 19.83 -26.45 -32.68
C GLY A 937 20.01 -26.68 -31.17
N GLU A 938 19.83 -27.92 -30.70
CA GLU A 938 20.09 -28.35 -29.31
C GLU A 938 21.49 -28.98 -29.15
N GLY A 939 22.39 -28.80 -30.13
CA GLY A 939 23.76 -29.34 -30.15
C GLY A 939 23.86 -30.85 -30.40
N ARG A 940 22.75 -31.58 -30.48
CA ARG A 940 22.74 -33.03 -30.65
C ARG A 940 23.08 -33.42 -32.09
N ARG A 941 24.13 -34.22 -32.27
CA ARG A 941 24.53 -34.72 -33.60
C ARG A 941 23.43 -35.60 -34.21
N SER A 942 22.89 -35.17 -35.34
CA SER A 942 21.74 -35.78 -36.02
C SER A 942 22.13 -36.65 -37.22
N LEU A 943 23.26 -36.36 -37.88
CA LEU A 943 23.73 -37.11 -39.06
C LEU A 943 25.25 -37.00 -39.22
N GLU A 944 25.88 -38.02 -39.79
CA GLU A 944 27.28 -38.00 -40.25
C GLU A 944 27.38 -38.84 -41.54
N ALA A 945 28.00 -38.29 -42.58
CA ALA A 945 28.15 -38.91 -43.90
C ALA A 945 29.50 -38.58 -44.53
N ARG A 946 30.08 -39.51 -45.31
CA ARG A 946 31.27 -39.25 -46.13
C ARG A 946 30.85 -39.04 -47.59
N LEU A 947 31.31 -37.95 -48.19
CA LEU A 947 30.99 -37.51 -49.54
C LEU A 947 32.28 -37.42 -50.37
N GLU A 948 32.25 -37.81 -51.63
CA GLU A 948 33.40 -37.72 -52.55
C GLU A 948 33.17 -36.56 -53.54
N MET A 949 34.05 -35.55 -53.54
CA MET A 949 33.92 -34.37 -54.42
C MET A 949 34.17 -34.77 -55.88
N THR A 950 33.07 -35.00 -56.61
CA THR A 950 33.06 -35.54 -57.97
C THR A 950 32.85 -34.41 -58.96
N SER A 951 33.80 -34.19 -59.88
CA SER A 951 33.84 -33.02 -60.76
C SER A 951 33.70 -31.69 -60.00
N GLY A 952 34.24 -31.64 -58.78
CA GLY A 952 34.14 -30.48 -57.90
C GLY A 952 32.76 -30.27 -57.27
N ARG A 953 31.97 -31.33 -57.10
CA ARG A 953 30.65 -31.25 -56.47
C ARG A 953 30.33 -32.48 -55.63
N ALA A 954 29.64 -32.27 -54.52
CA ALA A 954 29.03 -33.31 -53.70
C ALA A 954 27.57 -32.95 -53.38
N VAL A 955 26.81 -33.93 -52.88
CA VAL A 955 25.44 -33.76 -52.40
C VAL A 955 25.27 -34.50 -51.08
N LEU A 956 24.64 -33.85 -50.10
CA LEU A 956 24.27 -34.40 -48.80
C LEU A 956 22.76 -34.62 -48.76
N ASP A 957 22.34 -35.88 -48.61
CA ASP A 957 20.95 -36.24 -48.34
C ASP A 957 20.60 -35.97 -46.87
N LEU A 958 19.46 -35.32 -46.66
CA LEU A 958 18.91 -34.91 -45.38
C LEU A 958 17.47 -35.41 -45.16
N GLN A 959 16.91 -36.23 -46.07
CA GLN A 959 15.50 -36.65 -46.05
C GLN A 959 15.03 -37.16 -44.67
N GLY A 960 15.88 -37.92 -43.98
CA GLY A 960 15.61 -38.54 -42.67
C GLY A 960 15.79 -37.66 -41.43
N ALA A 961 16.18 -36.38 -41.55
CA ALA A 961 16.24 -35.46 -40.41
C ALA A 961 14.83 -34.97 -40.00
N ALA A 962 14.73 -34.09 -38.99
CA ALA A 962 13.52 -33.31 -38.72
C ALA A 962 13.57 -31.94 -39.42
N SER A 963 12.43 -31.27 -39.61
CA SER A 963 12.38 -29.84 -39.99
C SER A 963 12.93 -28.99 -38.83
N GLY A 964 13.75 -27.98 -39.14
CA GLY A 964 14.46 -27.16 -38.15
C GLY A 964 15.78 -26.59 -38.68
N PHE A 965 16.50 -25.84 -37.84
CA PHE A 965 17.85 -25.38 -38.18
C PHE A 965 18.93 -26.32 -37.63
N TYR A 966 20.03 -26.40 -38.37
CA TYR A 966 21.17 -27.27 -38.11
C TYR A 966 22.48 -26.54 -38.40
N PHE A 967 23.58 -27.06 -37.87
CA PHE A 967 24.94 -26.70 -38.30
C PHE A 967 25.56 -27.88 -39.04
N LEU A 968 26.13 -27.60 -40.21
CA LEU A 968 26.87 -28.53 -41.05
C LEU A 968 28.37 -28.27 -40.90
N GLU A 969 29.13 -29.29 -40.55
CA GLU A 969 30.59 -29.30 -40.47
C GLU A 969 31.16 -30.19 -41.59
N LEU A 970 32.09 -29.66 -42.40
CA LEU A 970 32.90 -30.44 -43.34
C LEU A 970 34.31 -30.62 -42.79
N LEU A 971 34.83 -31.84 -42.94
CA LEU A 971 36.18 -32.24 -42.57
C LEU A 971 36.85 -32.93 -43.76
N ASP A 972 38.16 -32.83 -43.93
CA ASP A 972 38.91 -33.66 -44.88
C ASP A 972 39.10 -35.10 -44.35
N GLN A 973 39.76 -35.96 -45.13
CA GLN A 973 40.05 -37.35 -44.72
C GLN A 973 40.98 -37.49 -43.50
N LYS A 974 41.67 -36.43 -43.09
CA LYS A 974 42.51 -36.38 -41.87
C LYS A 974 41.76 -35.78 -40.68
N GLY A 975 40.51 -35.34 -40.85
CA GLY A 975 39.73 -34.66 -39.82
C GLY A 975 40.00 -33.17 -39.70
N LYS A 976 40.74 -32.54 -40.64
CA LYS A 976 40.89 -31.08 -40.66
C LYS A 976 39.58 -30.46 -41.15
N ARG A 977 39.02 -29.53 -40.37
CA ARG A 977 37.82 -28.78 -40.73
C ARG A 977 38.05 -27.95 -41.99
N LEU A 978 37.20 -28.14 -42.99
CA LEU A 978 37.21 -27.43 -44.27
C LEU A 978 36.17 -26.30 -44.31
N LEU A 979 35.04 -26.48 -43.63
CA LEU A 979 33.91 -25.52 -43.60
C LEU A 979 33.02 -25.82 -42.39
N ILE A 980 32.39 -24.78 -41.80
CA ILE A 980 31.16 -24.91 -41.01
C ILE A 980 30.16 -23.90 -41.57
N GLU A 981 28.91 -24.33 -41.79
CA GLU A 981 27.82 -23.49 -42.28
C GLU A 981 26.51 -23.78 -41.53
N LYS A 982 25.69 -22.76 -41.27
CA LYS A 982 24.35 -22.92 -40.71
C LYS A 982 23.36 -23.25 -41.83
N ILE A 983 22.64 -24.36 -41.74
CA ILE A 983 21.62 -24.74 -42.72
C ILE A 983 20.22 -24.85 -42.10
N ILE A 984 19.19 -24.44 -42.85
CA ILE A 984 17.80 -24.50 -42.41
C ILE A 984 17.08 -25.55 -43.25
N ARG A 985 16.44 -26.54 -42.62
CA ARG A 985 15.60 -27.53 -43.30
C ARG A 985 14.12 -27.27 -43.04
N TYR A 986 13.35 -27.15 -44.13
CA TYR A 986 11.88 -27.16 -44.11
C TYR A 986 11.32 -28.57 -44.17
#